data_AF-A0A654KWJ9-F1
#
_entry.id   AF-A0A654KWJ9-F1
#
_cell.length_a   1.000
_cell.length_b   1.000
_cell.length_c   1.000
_cell.angle_alpha   90.00
_cell.angle_beta   90.00
_cell.angle_gamma   90.00
#
_symmetry.space_group_name_H-M   'P 1'
#
loop_
_entity.id
_entity.type
_entity.pdbx_description
1 polymer ?
#
loop_
_entity_poly.entity_id
_entity_poly.type
_entity_poly.pdbx_seq_one_letter_code
_entity_poly.pdbx_strand_id
1 'polypeptide(L)'
;MKPTSQPSKKKILIIDDEIEGISLKKALTTAKTFFEALRDPDSEIREEMDNFLNKHQNQFQNKLETDGTVHEAFFKEVILSDSFKNSLSTVSLTYKSLSSLYQENEWLLRIKGLITKAFPTDVYDVKYLENVDNINIDELDQFDLLIVDWFLENGYSQSSDLLLKLSEKDNLPAIILLTSHENILESNTKSDFYIKTRISGAGLTILIKKEIRAESFGYIGLRMLAEKAIKQRPIANASRHYIKQWENVLESAKQNTIKSLWQLDTFIMKSIHTDAISDSQPYSNHFHDFISREHSWHMETNTTLNTYAENLGTALNEHNYNDLLTHHSNEDSITLHRELLQHYSFQGGVNTFKIHDITKDELQQKILEKLPFGAVLVHGDNSTSDSYEAFVNITQPCDLSGLIRNQPNNSLIFMTLSLKKRLVKNSMFFDTSTYHIYGLTLNDTLYDMIPKNKQLVGINFNEFYQKFNNYKLVGVLRNDITMSLQQSTAASIIRPSQPRTNRPCFGLAKLFLISCSSTGEKKCISFPNEIEFLGSTYKLDKTKNLIQIIGNNLASAAFWVCQELEFQDNSDEFNNTYRLFHESIDISKPSNISHQTTVRMLPVDSFDDHSQAIQGIQDKIHRNKNTICLTYEKFHD
;
A
#
# COMPACT_ATOMS: atom_id res chain seq x y z
N MET A 1 -44.46 -5.91 19.54
CA MET A 1 -43.67 -5.33 18.43
C MET A 1 -42.66 -4.37 19.05
N LYS A 2 -41.36 -4.69 19.00
CA LYS A 2 -40.32 -3.70 19.33
C LYS A 2 -40.38 -2.63 18.24
N PRO A 3 -40.36 -1.32 18.57
CA PRO A 3 -40.26 -0.29 17.56
C PRO A 3 -38.92 -0.50 16.83
N THR A 4 -38.98 -0.78 15.55
CA THR A 4 -37.84 -0.70 14.64
C THR A 4 -37.44 0.77 14.58
N SER A 5 -36.47 1.17 15.40
CA SER A 5 -35.79 2.44 15.23
C SER A 5 -35.25 2.49 13.81
N GLN A 6 -35.66 3.49 13.02
CA GLN A 6 -35.00 3.76 11.74
C GLN A 6 -33.49 3.89 12.03
N PRO A 7 -32.62 3.24 11.23
CA PRO A 7 -31.18 3.40 11.39
C PRO A 7 -30.84 4.89 11.30
N SER A 8 -30.06 5.40 12.26
CA SER A 8 -29.61 6.78 12.24
C SER A 8 -28.81 7.05 10.96
N LYS A 9 -29.08 8.18 10.30
CA LYS A 9 -28.32 8.59 9.11
C LYS A 9 -26.82 8.69 9.44
N LYS A 10 -25.98 8.26 8.50
CA LYS A 10 -24.53 8.40 8.63
C LYS A 10 -24.15 9.85 8.43
N LYS A 11 -23.29 10.39 9.30
CA LYS A 11 -22.86 11.80 9.26
C LYS A 11 -21.53 11.94 8.53
N ILE A 12 -21.50 12.79 7.50
CA ILE A 12 -20.32 13.07 6.69
C ILE A 12 -20.00 14.56 6.77
N LEU A 13 -18.73 14.89 7.04
CA LEU A 13 -18.22 16.25 6.92
C LEU A 13 -17.29 16.33 5.70
N ILE A 14 -17.51 17.34 4.86
CA ILE A 14 -16.68 17.62 3.69
C ILE A 14 -16.05 18.99 3.85
N ILE A 15 -14.72 19.05 3.80
CA ILE A 15 -13.92 20.27 3.90
C ILE A 15 -13.13 20.40 2.60
N ASP A 16 -13.56 21.30 1.72
CA ASP A 16 -12.92 21.54 0.41
C ASP A 16 -13.22 23.00 0.03
N ASP A 17 -12.16 23.79 -0.12
CA ASP A 17 -12.23 25.22 -0.45
C ASP A 17 -12.65 25.48 -1.90
N GLU A 18 -12.59 24.46 -2.75
CA GLU A 18 -13.02 24.51 -4.14
C GLU A 18 -14.43 23.90 -4.35
N ILE A 19 -15.11 23.49 -3.27
CA ILE A 19 -16.41 22.80 -3.37
C ILE A 19 -17.52 23.67 -3.98
N GLU A 20 -17.41 24.99 -3.84
CA GLU A 20 -18.35 25.97 -4.43
C GLU A 20 -17.87 26.53 -5.77
N GLY A 21 -16.86 25.91 -6.38
CA GLY A 21 -16.24 26.38 -7.62
C GLY A 21 -14.90 27.07 -7.38
N ILE A 22 -14.35 27.65 -8.46
CA ILE A 22 -13.03 28.28 -8.41
C ILE A 22 -13.07 29.55 -7.53
N SER A 23 -12.09 29.74 -6.65
CA SER A 23 -11.98 30.97 -5.85
C SER A 23 -11.43 32.14 -6.67
N LEU A 24 -11.74 33.39 -6.29
CA LEU A 24 -11.17 34.57 -6.97
C LEU A 24 -9.65 34.56 -6.96
N LYS A 25 -9.02 34.14 -5.85
CA LYS A 25 -7.56 34.09 -5.73
C LYS A 25 -6.93 33.21 -6.81
N LYS A 26 -7.51 32.03 -7.06
CA LYS A 26 -7.06 31.12 -8.12
C LYS A 26 -7.41 31.66 -9.50
N ALA A 27 -8.59 32.26 -9.66
CA ALA A 27 -9.00 32.92 -10.89
C ALA A 27 -8.05 34.05 -11.33
N LEU A 28 -7.59 34.89 -10.39
CA LEU A 28 -6.62 35.96 -10.65
C LEU A 28 -5.30 35.44 -11.24
N THR A 29 -4.91 34.20 -10.91
CA THR A 29 -3.75 33.53 -11.52
C THR A 29 -4.10 32.84 -12.84
N THR A 30 -5.22 32.11 -12.91
CA THR A 30 -5.62 31.32 -14.09
C THR A 30 -6.01 32.21 -15.28
N ALA A 31 -6.69 33.33 -15.03
CA ALA A 31 -7.15 34.29 -16.04
C ALA A 31 -6.50 35.67 -15.85
N LYS A 32 -5.20 35.70 -15.52
CA LYS A 32 -4.45 36.92 -15.21
C LYS A 32 -4.64 38.04 -16.24
N THR A 33 -4.58 37.71 -17.52
CA THR A 33 -4.73 38.67 -18.62
C THR A 33 -6.09 39.34 -18.65
N PHE A 34 -7.16 38.62 -18.29
CA PHE A 34 -8.51 39.18 -18.21
C PHE A 34 -8.61 40.20 -17.07
N PHE A 35 -8.12 39.84 -15.87
CA PHE A 35 -8.20 40.72 -14.70
C PHE A 35 -7.27 41.94 -14.81
N GLU A 36 -6.12 41.81 -15.47
CA GLU A 36 -5.27 42.95 -15.81
C GLU A 36 -5.95 43.88 -16.82
N ALA A 37 -6.61 43.32 -17.86
CA ALA A 37 -7.34 44.10 -18.84
C ALA A 37 -8.55 44.83 -18.24
N LEU A 38 -9.26 44.24 -17.27
CA LEU A 38 -10.36 44.94 -16.57
C LEU A 38 -9.92 46.23 -15.86
N ARG A 39 -8.65 46.35 -15.49
CA ARG A 39 -8.07 47.55 -14.86
C ARG A 39 -7.60 48.59 -15.88
N ASP A 40 -7.54 48.24 -17.15
CA ASP A 40 -7.22 49.13 -18.25
C ASP A 40 -8.52 49.67 -18.88
N PRO A 41 -8.83 50.98 -18.72
CA PRO A 41 -10.04 51.59 -19.25
C PRO A 41 -10.16 51.50 -20.77
N ASP A 42 -9.03 51.40 -21.48
CA ASP A 42 -8.99 51.39 -22.94
C ASP A 42 -9.03 49.95 -23.51
N SER A 43 -9.15 48.93 -22.66
CA SER A 43 -9.18 47.54 -23.13
C SER A 43 -10.54 47.13 -23.70
N GLU A 44 -10.51 46.37 -24.80
CA GLU A 44 -11.73 45.78 -25.39
C GLU A 44 -12.49 44.87 -24.39
N ILE A 45 -11.77 44.23 -23.46
CA ILE A 45 -12.35 43.39 -22.40
C ILE A 45 -13.15 44.24 -21.41
N ARG A 46 -12.63 45.42 -21.02
CA ARG A 46 -13.32 46.33 -20.12
C ARG A 46 -14.58 46.90 -20.76
N GLU A 47 -14.50 47.29 -22.02
CA GLU A 47 -15.65 47.76 -22.79
C GLU A 47 -16.75 46.69 -22.90
N GLU A 48 -16.40 45.44 -23.21
CA GLU A 48 -17.35 44.32 -23.29
C GLU A 48 -18.03 44.04 -21.94
N MET A 49 -17.28 44.12 -20.83
CA MET A 49 -17.82 43.99 -19.47
C MET A 49 -18.77 45.12 -19.10
N ASP A 50 -18.39 46.38 -19.33
CA ASP A 50 -19.23 47.54 -18.99
C ASP A 50 -20.52 47.54 -19.82
N ASN A 51 -20.44 47.15 -21.10
CA ASN A 51 -21.61 46.97 -21.95
C ASN A 51 -22.54 45.86 -21.42
N PHE A 52 -21.98 44.73 -20.98
CA PHE A 52 -22.76 43.66 -20.38
C PHE A 52 -23.45 44.11 -19.09
N LEU A 53 -22.73 44.77 -18.18
CA LEU A 53 -23.26 45.28 -16.92
C LEU A 53 -24.37 46.30 -17.15
N ASN A 54 -24.19 47.24 -18.09
CA ASN A 54 -25.20 48.23 -18.45
C ASN A 54 -26.49 47.58 -18.96
N LYS A 55 -26.37 46.50 -19.73
CA LYS A 55 -27.53 45.74 -20.24
C LYS A 55 -28.25 44.93 -19.15
N HIS A 56 -27.55 44.55 -18.08
CA HIS A 56 -28.07 43.68 -17.01
C HIS A 56 -28.06 44.36 -15.62
N GLN A 57 -28.13 45.71 -15.56
CA GLN A 57 -28.01 46.50 -14.33
C GLN A 57 -28.97 46.09 -13.19
N ASN A 58 -30.11 45.48 -13.52
CA ASN A 58 -31.12 45.06 -12.54
C ASN A 58 -30.98 43.58 -12.10
N GLN A 59 -30.05 42.82 -12.71
CA GLN A 59 -29.91 41.39 -12.47
C GLN A 59 -28.86 41.06 -11.39
N PHE A 60 -27.86 41.93 -11.22
CA PHE A 60 -26.73 41.70 -10.32
C PHE A 60 -26.70 42.75 -9.21
N GLN A 61 -26.46 42.31 -7.98
CA GLN A 61 -26.39 43.21 -6.81
C GLN A 61 -24.99 43.80 -6.64
N ASN A 62 -23.96 43.02 -6.93
CA ASN A 62 -22.58 43.46 -6.80
C ASN A 62 -22.12 44.22 -8.05
N LYS A 63 -21.29 45.24 -7.84
CA LYS A 63 -20.74 46.09 -8.91
C LYS A 63 -19.24 45.91 -9.05
N LEU A 64 -18.74 46.13 -10.26
CA LEU A 64 -17.31 46.23 -10.53
C LEU A 64 -16.80 47.57 -9.97
N GLU A 65 -15.64 47.55 -9.31
CA GLU A 65 -15.03 48.78 -8.80
C GLU A 65 -14.61 49.69 -9.96
N THR A 66 -14.55 51.00 -9.69
CA THR A 66 -14.21 52.00 -10.72
C THR A 66 -12.81 51.83 -11.28
N ASP A 67 -11.89 51.27 -10.50
CA ASP A 67 -10.52 50.94 -10.88
C ASP A 67 -10.39 49.58 -11.59
N GLY A 68 -11.49 48.84 -11.76
CA GLY A 68 -11.51 47.49 -12.32
C GLY A 68 -11.08 46.39 -11.37
N THR A 69 -10.96 46.69 -10.07
CA THR A 69 -10.78 45.66 -9.05
C THR A 69 -12.05 44.82 -8.90
N VAL A 70 -11.86 43.50 -8.85
CA VAL A 70 -12.94 42.53 -8.68
C VAL A 70 -12.93 42.02 -7.24
N HIS A 71 -14.10 42.01 -6.60
CA HIS A 71 -14.32 41.37 -5.30
C HIS A 71 -14.99 39.99 -5.45
N GLU A 72 -14.83 39.12 -4.46
CA GLU A 72 -15.32 37.72 -4.48
C GLU A 72 -16.81 37.62 -4.84
N ALA A 73 -17.63 38.48 -4.25
CA ALA A 73 -19.07 38.48 -4.49
C ALA A 73 -19.42 38.82 -5.95
N PHE A 74 -18.76 39.83 -6.53
CA PHE A 74 -18.91 40.17 -7.94
C PHE A 74 -18.42 39.05 -8.86
N PHE A 75 -17.29 38.44 -8.52
CA PHE A 75 -16.73 37.34 -9.29
C PHE A 75 -17.68 36.14 -9.36
N LYS A 76 -18.18 35.67 -8.21
CA LYS A 76 -19.11 34.54 -8.13
C LYS A 76 -20.46 34.85 -8.78
N GLU A 77 -20.99 36.06 -8.57
CA GLU A 77 -22.33 36.44 -9.05
C GLU A 77 -22.36 36.78 -10.54
N VAL A 78 -21.34 37.47 -11.06
CA VAL A 78 -21.35 38.04 -12.42
C VAL A 78 -20.44 37.24 -13.35
N ILE A 79 -19.13 37.19 -13.04
CA ILE A 79 -18.12 36.62 -13.94
C ILE A 79 -18.34 35.12 -14.15
N LEU A 80 -18.68 34.37 -13.09
CA LEU A 80 -18.97 32.94 -13.19
C LEU A 80 -20.41 32.62 -13.66
N SER A 81 -21.26 33.62 -13.90
CA SER A 81 -22.65 33.38 -14.25
C SER A 81 -22.82 32.86 -15.68
N ASP A 82 -23.81 31.98 -15.87
CA ASP A 82 -24.23 31.54 -17.20
C ASP A 82 -24.70 32.71 -18.07
N SER A 83 -25.30 33.75 -17.47
CA SER A 83 -25.74 34.95 -18.20
C SER A 83 -24.56 35.69 -18.83
N PHE A 84 -23.47 35.89 -18.09
CA PHE A 84 -22.27 36.52 -18.62
C PHE A 84 -21.60 35.62 -19.65
N LYS A 85 -21.35 34.35 -19.31
CA LYS A 85 -20.72 33.38 -20.21
C LYS A 85 -21.44 33.25 -21.56
N ASN A 86 -22.77 33.17 -21.55
CA ASN A 86 -23.58 33.02 -22.76
C ASN A 86 -23.74 34.34 -23.55
N SER A 87 -23.42 35.49 -22.95
CA SER A 87 -23.42 36.78 -23.66
C SER A 87 -22.17 36.98 -24.51
N LEU A 88 -21.08 36.27 -24.19
CA LEU A 88 -19.79 36.39 -24.87
C LEU A 88 -19.78 35.56 -26.16
N SER A 89 -19.23 36.14 -27.22
CA SER A 89 -18.96 35.40 -28.45
C SER A 89 -17.75 34.50 -28.28
N THR A 90 -17.80 33.25 -28.77
CA THR A 90 -16.70 32.28 -28.64
C THR A 90 -15.39 32.73 -29.33
N VAL A 91 -15.46 33.74 -30.20
CA VAL A 91 -14.30 34.37 -30.85
C VAL A 91 -13.78 35.63 -30.12
N SER A 92 -14.50 36.19 -29.14
CA SER A 92 -14.09 37.40 -28.42
C SER A 92 -12.84 37.16 -27.57
N LEU A 93 -12.05 38.22 -27.38
CA LEU A 93 -10.86 38.20 -26.53
C LEU A 93 -11.23 37.90 -25.08
N THR A 94 -12.38 38.39 -24.61
CA THR A 94 -12.93 38.12 -23.28
C THR A 94 -13.21 36.63 -23.08
N TYR A 95 -13.93 35.99 -24.01
CA TYR A 95 -14.21 34.56 -23.92
C TYR A 95 -12.93 33.72 -23.94
N LYS A 96 -11.99 34.03 -24.86
CA LYS A 96 -10.70 33.32 -24.92
C LYS A 96 -9.92 33.43 -23.61
N SER A 97 -9.90 34.63 -23.01
CA SER A 97 -9.19 34.89 -21.75
C SER A 97 -9.82 34.23 -20.53
N LEU A 98 -11.12 33.94 -20.57
CA LEU A 98 -11.86 33.25 -19.51
C LEU A 98 -12.08 31.76 -19.76
N SER A 99 -11.77 31.25 -20.96
CA SER A 99 -12.10 29.88 -21.37
C SER A 99 -11.51 28.80 -20.45
N SER A 100 -10.24 28.94 -20.06
CA SER A 100 -9.57 28.05 -19.10
C SER A 100 -10.22 28.10 -17.72
N LEU A 101 -10.56 29.29 -17.24
CA LEU A 101 -11.22 29.52 -15.97
C LEU A 101 -12.62 28.90 -15.95
N TYR A 102 -13.41 29.05 -17.00
CA TYR A 102 -14.72 28.40 -17.09
C TYR A 102 -14.63 26.88 -17.14
N GLN A 103 -13.66 26.33 -17.88
CA GLN A 103 -13.41 24.89 -17.90
C GLN A 103 -13.04 24.35 -16.51
N GLU A 104 -12.20 25.09 -15.78
CA GLU A 104 -11.79 24.73 -14.41
C GLU A 104 -12.96 24.86 -13.42
N ASN A 105 -13.76 25.93 -13.51
CA ASN A 105 -14.94 26.08 -12.66
C ASN A 105 -15.98 24.98 -12.90
N GLU A 106 -16.28 24.66 -14.16
CA GLU A 106 -17.15 23.51 -14.49
C GLU A 106 -16.54 22.18 -14.01
N TRP A 107 -15.21 22.06 -14.03
CA TRP A 107 -14.51 20.89 -13.49
C TRP A 107 -14.80 20.69 -12.00
N LEU A 108 -14.74 21.77 -11.21
CA LEU A 108 -15.02 21.77 -9.77
C LEU A 108 -16.50 21.52 -9.45
N LEU A 109 -17.41 22.25 -10.11
CA LEU A 109 -18.85 22.10 -9.87
C LEU A 109 -19.34 20.69 -10.19
N ARG A 110 -18.77 20.04 -11.21
CA ARG A 110 -19.09 18.65 -11.54
C ARG A 110 -18.67 17.69 -10.43
N ILE A 111 -17.55 17.93 -9.74
CA ILE A 111 -17.12 17.12 -8.59
C ILE A 111 -18.15 17.22 -7.47
N LYS A 112 -18.58 18.44 -7.10
CA LYS A 112 -19.63 18.63 -6.08
C LYS A 112 -20.91 17.88 -6.43
N GLY A 113 -21.35 17.95 -7.69
CA GLY A 113 -22.53 17.23 -8.17
C GLY A 113 -22.40 15.71 -8.02
N LEU A 114 -21.21 15.15 -8.31
CA LEU A 114 -20.93 13.73 -8.14
C LEU A 114 -20.86 13.31 -6.66
N ILE A 115 -20.26 14.13 -5.80
CA ILE A 115 -20.22 13.91 -4.34
C ILE A 115 -21.64 13.91 -3.78
N THR A 116 -22.46 14.89 -4.17
CA THR A 116 -23.87 14.99 -3.74
C THR A 116 -24.67 13.76 -4.18
N LYS A 117 -24.40 13.25 -5.39
CA LYS A 117 -25.02 12.01 -5.89
C LYS A 117 -24.53 10.77 -5.15
N ALA A 118 -23.30 10.74 -4.67
CA ALA A 118 -22.73 9.64 -3.89
C ALA A 118 -23.40 9.50 -2.51
N PHE A 119 -23.82 10.63 -1.92
CA PHE A 119 -24.35 10.70 -0.56
C PHE A 119 -25.78 11.28 -0.54
N PRO A 120 -26.78 10.48 -0.92
CA PRO A 120 -28.16 10.95 -0.95
C PRO A 120 -28.70 11.21 0.47
N THR A 121 -29.51 12.25 0.61
CA THR A 121 -29.92 12.82 1.90
C THR A 121 -30.89 11.95 2.70
N ASP A 122 -31.45 10.92 2.09
CA ASP A 122 -32.27 9.90 2.74
C ASP A 122 -31.44 8.97 3.64
N VAL A 123 -30.19 8.69 3.23
CA VAL A 123 -29.27 7.79 3.96
C VAL A 123 -28.19 8.56 4.72
N TYR A 124 -27.76 9.71 4.21
CA TYR A 124 -26.62 10.47 4.72
C TYR A 124 -27.02 11.87 5.20
N ASP A 125 -26.32 12.37 6.21
CA ASP A 125 -26.35 13.75 6.67
C ASP A 125 -25.00 14.40 6.33
N VAL A 126 -24.96 15.24 5.30
CA VAL A 126 -23.73 15.79 4.73
C VAL A 126 -23.61 17.27 5.07
N LYS A 127 -22.50 17.66 5.70
CA LYS A 127 -22.14 19.05 5.98
C LYS A 127 -20.94 19.45 5.12
N TYR A 128 -21.04 20.59 4.46
CA TYR A 128 -19.94 21.18 3.68
C TYR A 128 -19.34 22.37 4.43
N LEU A 129 -18.02 22.49 4.39
CA LEU A 129 -17.25 23.62 4.89
C LEU A 129 -16.17 23.98 3.87
N GLU A 130 -15.96 25.28 3.64
CA GLU A 130 -14.87 25.77 2.78
C GLU A 130 -13.52 25.74 3.51
N ASN A 131 -13.52 25.85 4.85
CA ASN A 131 -12.29 25.92 5.64
C ASN A 131 -12.44 25.28 7.03
N VAL A 132 -11.31 25.22 7.74
CA VAL A 132 -11.19 24.56 9.04
C VAL A 132 -11.48 25.45 10.23
N ASP A 133 -11.53 26.77 10.03
CA ASP A 133 -11.55 27.76 11.12
C ASP A 133 -12.84 27.68 11.97
N ASN A 134 -13.92 27.19 11.37
CA ASN A 134 -15.22 27.04 12.01
C ASN A 134 -15.46 25.66 12.62
N ILE A 135 -14.43 24.82 12.74
CA ILE A 135 -14.56 23.45 13.22
C ILE A 135 -14.28 23.37 14.71
N ASN A 136 -15.30 23.02 15.47
CA ASN A 136 -15.12 22.51 16.82
C ASN A 136 -14.63 21.07 16.76
N ILE A 137 -13.37 20.84 17.12
CA ILE A 137 -12.72 19.52 17.06
C ILE A 137 -13.43 18.50 17.96
N ASP A 138 -14.06 18.93 19.05
CA ASP A 138 -14.84 18.06 19.95
C ASP A 138 -16.11 17.52 19.30
N GLU A 139 -16.63 18.22 18.31
CA GLU A 139 -17.80 17.80 17.56
C GLU A 139 -17.45 16.81 16.44
N LEU A 140 -16.17 16.55 16.16
CA LEU A 140 -15.77 15.70 15.04
C LEU A 140 -16.01 14.20 15.30
N ASP A 141 -16.01 13.77 16.56
CA ASP A 141 -16.24 12.37 16.93
C ASP A 141 -17.65 11.88 16.56
N GLN A 142 -18.59 12.82 16.37
CA GLN A 142 -19.97 12.55 15.96
C GLN A 142 -20.10 12.16 14.49
N PHE A 143 -19.08 12.43 13.67
CA PHE A 143 -19.08 12.08 12.26
C PHE A 143 -18.60 10.65 12.06
N ASP A 144 -19.12 9.99 11.03
CA ASP A 144 -18.68 8.66 10.61
C ASP A 144 -17.51 8.77 9.63
N LEU A 145 -17.50 9.83 8.81
CA LEU A 145 -16.52 10.07 7.75
C LEU A 145 -16.20 11.56 7.63
N LEU A 146 -14.92 11.85 7.44
CA LEU A 146 -14.39 13.15 7.04
C LEU A 146 -13.83 13.03 5.61
N ILE A 147 -14.22 13.95 4.74
CA ILE A 147 -13.62 14.11 3.41
C ILE A 147 -12.93 15.46 3.41
N VAL A 148 -11.60 15.49 3.31
CA VAL A 148 -10.80 16.69 3.51
C VAL A 148 -9.94 16.92 2.29
N ASP A 149 -9.92 18.13 1.74
CA ASP A 149 -8.95 18.51 0.72
C ASP A 149 -7.55 18.60 1.36
N TRP A 150 -6.57 17.99 0.69
CA TRP A 150 -5.17 18.08 1.05
C TRP A 150 -4.69 19.54 1.01
N PHE A 151 -5.12 20.34 0.03
CA PHE A 151 -4.64 21.71 -0.18
C PHE A 151 -5.78 22.72 0.01
N LEU A 152 -5.96 23.19 1.24
CA LEU A 152 -6.84 24.33 1.53
C LEU A 152 -6.14 25.66 1.21
N GLU A 153 -6.89 26.77 1.05
CA GLU A 153 -6.42 28.09 0.58
C GLU A 153 -5.13 28.67 1.22
N ASN A 154 -4.77 28.23 2.43
CA ASN A 154 -3.54 28.63 3.15
C ASN A 154 -2.41 27.58 3.08
N GLY A 155 -2.55 26.59 2.21
CA GLY A 155 -1.56 25.57 1.91
C GLY A 155 -1.64 24.31 2.78
N TYR A 156 -0.74 23.38 2.49
CA TYR A 156 -0.61 22.05 3.11
C TYR A 156 -0.51 22.05 4.65
N SER A 157 -0.09 23.16 5.26
CA SER A 157 -0.01 23.27 6.73
C SER A 157 -1.38 23.11 7.40
N GLN A 158 -2.45 23.73 6.87
CA GLN A 158 -3.74 23.72 7.55
C GLN A 158 -4.40 22.33 7.60
N SER A 159 -4.36 21.57 6.52
CA SER A 159 -4.90 20.21 6.48
C SER A 159 -4.10 19.28 7.40
N SER A 160 -2.76 19.33 7.32
CA SER A 160 -1.90 18.53 8.19
C SER A 160 -2.01 18.91 9.68
N ASP A 161 -2.20 20.19 10.00
CA ASP A 161 -2.40 20.66 11.38
C ASP A 161 -3.77 20.22 11.94
N LEU A 162 -4.83 20.25 11.13
CA LEU A 162 -6.12 19.68 11.49
C LEU A 162 -5.99 18.18 11.78
N LEU A 163 -5.37 17.44 10.87
CA LEU A 163 -5.18 16.00 10.99
C LEU A 163 -4.33 15.64 12.21
N LEU A 164 -3.30 16.44 12.52
CA LEU A 164 -2.50 16.28 13.73
C LEU A 164 -3.35 16.49 15.00
N LYS A 165 -4.18 17.54 15.06
CA LYS A 165 -5.09 17.75 16.20
C LYS A 165 -6.11 16.61 16.33
N LEU A 166 -6.61 16.11 15.20
CA LEU A 166 -7.50 14.96 15.13
C LEU A 166 -6.82 13.68 15.64
N SER A 167 -5.53 13.51 15.40
CA SER A 167 -4.76 12.34 15.85
C SER A 167 -4.70 12.19 17.37
N GLU A 168 -5.11 13.21 18.14
CA GLU A 168 -5.17 13.16 19.59
C GLU A 168 -6.48 12.57 20.12
N LYS A 169 -7.54 12.51 19.29
CA LYS A 169 -8.86 11.98 19.67
C LYS A 169 -8.82 10.47 19.87
N ASP A 170 -9.56 9.91 20.82
CA ASP A 170 -9.58 8.45 21.00
C ASP A 170 -10.35 7.73 19.89
N ASN A 171 -11.46 8.30 19.40
CA ASN A 171 -12.32 7.68 18.41
C ASN A 171 -12.38 8.48 17.11
N LEU A 172 -11.28 8.46 16.35
CA LEU A 172 -11.15 9.18 15.10
C LEU A 172 -12.14 8.64 14.04
N PRO A 173 -12.92 9.50 13.35
CA PRO A 173 -13.70 9.10 12.20
C PRO A 173 -12.83 8.58 11.04
N ALA A 174 -13.44 7.89 10.08
CA ALA A 174 -12.72 7.53 8.85
C ALA A 174 -12.37 8.79 8.04
N ILE A 175 -11.23 8.79 7.33
CA ILE A 175 -10.78 9.97 6.58
C ILE A 175 -10.53 9.61 5.12
N ILE A 176 -11.14 10.37 4.21
CA ILE A 176 -10.78 10.41 2.79
C ILE A 176 -10.13 11.75 2.51
N LEU A 177 -8.88 11.71 2.08
CA LEU A 177 -8.09 12.86 1.71
C LEU A 177 -8.22 13.06 0.20
N LEU A 178 -8.95 14.10 -0.19
CA LEU A 178 -9.10 14.50 -1.57
C LEU A 178 -7.88 15.30 -2.03
N THR A 179 -7.46 15.07 -3.26
CA THR A 179 -6.33 15.80 -3.84
C THR A 179 -6.48 15.93 -5.34
N SER A 180 -6.09 17.08 -5.87
CA SER A 180 -5.89 17.31 -7.30
C SER A 180 -4.46 16.98 -7.76
N HIS A 181 -3.53 16.77 -6.82
CA HIS A 181 -2.12 16.52 -7.08
C HIS A 181 -1.78 15.04 -6.93
N GLU A 182 -1.09 14.47 -7.91
CA GLU A 182 -0.70 13.04 -7.91
C GLU A 182 0.60 12.79 -7.13
N ASN A 183 1.45 13.81 -6.87
CA ASN A 183 2.76 13.67 -6.21
C ASN A 183 2.70 13.09 -4.78
N ILE A 184 1.56 13.28 -4.11
CA ILE A 184 1.23 12.63 -2.84
C ILE A 184 1.35 11.10 -2.87
N LEU A 185 1.12 10.50 -4.03
CA LEU A 185 1.18 9.05 -4.22
C LEU A 185 2.62 8.54 -4.26
N GLU A 186 3.61 9.42 -4.34
CA GLU A 186 5.02 9.06 -4.22
C GLU A 186 5.32 8.54 -2.80
N SER A 187 6.05 7.42 -2.72
CA SER A 187 6.29 6.65 -1.50
C SER A 187 6.86 7.48 -0.33
N ASN A 188 7.83 8.35 -0.61
CA ASN A 188 8.47 9.20 0.39
C ASN A 188 7.51 10.26 0.93
N THR A 189 6.85 11.01 0.03
CA THR A 189 5.88 12.05 0.38
C THR A 189 4.73 11.49 1.22
N LYS A 190 4.25 10.30 0.85
CA LYS A 190 3.19 9.58 1.57
C LYS A 190 3.63 9.14 2.96
N SER A 191 4.85 8.62 3.10
CA SER A 191 5.40 8.17 4.38
C SER A 191 5.59 9.34 5.34
N ASP A 192 6.18 10.44 4.87
CA ASP A 192 6.36 11.67 5.65
C ASP A 192 5.01 12.24 6.11
N PHE A 193 3.99 12.15 5.25
CA PHE A 193 2.63 12.58 5.58
C PHE A 193 2.03 11.77 6.75
N TYR A 194 2.12 10.43 6.72
CA TYR A 194 1.61 9.59 7.80
C TYR A 194 2.34 9.86 9.13
N ILE A 195 3.66 10.05 9.09
CA ILE A 195 4.45 10.41 10.27
C ILE A 195 4.02 11.77 10.82
N LYS A 196 3.88 12.77 9.94
CA LYS A 196 3.50 14.13 10.33
C LYS A 196 2.09 14.20 10.94
N THR A 197 1.14 13.48 10.35
CA THR A 197 -0.26 13.52 10.79
C THR A 197 -0.56 12.55 11.93
N ARG A 198 0.29 11.53 12.16
CA ARG A 198 0.08 10.46 13.14
C ARG A 198 -1.23 9.68 12.92
N ILE A 199 -1.68 9.60 11.68
CA ILE A 199 -2.84 8.81 11.28
C ILE A 199 -2.31 7.60 10.51
N SER A 200 -2.64 6.40 10.98
CA SER A 200 -2.23 5.17 10.30
C SER A 200 -2.89 5.06 8.94
N GLY A 201 -2.23 4.37 7.99
CA GLY A 201 -2.81 4.02 6.70
C GLY A 201 -4.24 3.47 6.82
N ALA A 202 -4.50 2.56 7.76
CA ALA A 202 -5.83 1.96 7.99
C ALA A 202 -6.98 2.96 8.26
N GLY A 203 -6.71 4.19 8.68
CA GLY A 203 -7.72 5.21 8.97
C GLY A 203 -7.82 6.33 7.93
N LEU A 204 -6.94 6.33 6.93
CA LEU A 204 -6.81 7.42 5.97
C LEU A 204 -6.62 6.88 4.54
N THR A 205 -7.55 7.21 3.66
CA THR A 205 -7.44 6.91 2.24
C THR A 205 -7.22 8.18 1.44
N ILE A 206 -6.33 8.12 0.46
CA ILE A 206 -6.13 9.19 -0.50
C ILE A 206 -7.00 8.91 -1.72
N LEU A 207 -7.71 9.92 -2.22
CA LEU A 207 -8.53 9.84 -3.41
C LEU A 207 -8.23 11.03 -4.34
N ILE A 208 -7.86 10.74 -5.58
CA ILE A 208 -7.61 11.79 -6.57
C ILE A 208 -8.96 12.30 -7.11
N LYS A 209 -9.18 13.62 -7.14
CA LYS A 209 -10.43 14.24 -7.63
C LYS A 209 -10.77 13.77 -9.06
N LYS A 210 -9.77 13.49 -9.91
CA LYS A 210 -9.93 12.92 -11.26
C LYS A 210 -10.65 11.58 -11.29
N GLU A 211 -10.45 10.71 -10.30
CA GLU A 211 -11.09 9.39 -10.23
C GLU A 211 -12.60 9.52 -10.00
N ILE A 212 -13.03 10.49 -9.20
CA ILE A 212 -14.46 10.77 -8.95
C ILE A 212 -15.20 11.07 -10.27
N ARG A 213 -14.51 11.66 -11.27
CA ARG A 213 -15.09 11.94 -12.58
C ARG A 213 -15.01 10.79 -13.57
N ALA A 214 -14.11 9.85 -13.36
CA ALA A 214 -13.92 8.76 -14.31
C ALA A 214 -15.23 8.00 -14.42
N GLU A 215 -15.67 7.73 -15.66
CA GLU A 215 -16.89 6.93 -15.87
C GLU A 215 -16.79 5.59 -15.17
N SER A 216 -15.59 5.01 -15.12
CA SER A 216 -15.34 3.74 -14.44
C SER A 216 -15.49 3.77 -12.91
N PHE A 217 -15.41 4.92 -12.22
CA PHE A 217 -15.49 4.99 -10.75
C PHE A 217 -16.67 5.84 -10.28
N GLY A 218 -16.72 7.10 -10.68
CA GLY A 218 -17.89 7.95 -10.47
C GLY A 218 -18.28 8.18 -9.00
N TYR A 219 -19.54 8.54 -8.81
CA TYR A 219 -20.18 8.70 -7.49
C TYR A 219 -20.40 7.37 -6.76
N ILE A 220 -20.59 6.28 -7.49
CA ILE A 220 -20.81 4.94 -6.94
C ILE A 220 -19.53 4.43 -6.26
N GLY A 221 -18.38 4.54 -6.94
CA GLY A 221 -17.09 4.21 -6.38
C GLY A 221 -16.79 5.01 -5.11
N LEU A 222 -17.09 6.32 -5.10
CA LEU A 222 -16.93 7.17 -3.92
C LEU A 222 -17.81 6.70 -2.74
N ARG A 223 -19.09 6.39 -2.99
CA ARG A 223 -20.00 5.87 -1.97
C ARG A 223 -19.48 4.58 -1.35
N MET A 224 -18.99 3.66 -2.18
CA MET A 224 -18.50 2.36 -1.73
C MET A 224 -17.18 2.47 -0.98
N LEU A 225 -16.29 3.36 -1.42
CA LEU A 225 -15.07 3.70 -0.70
C LEU A 225 -15.38 4.23 0.71
N ALA A 226 -16.33 5.17 0.80
CA ALA A 226 -16.80 5.73 2.05
C ALA A 226 -17.38 4.65 2.99
N GLU A 227 -18.21 3.74 2.47
CA GLU A 227 -18.79 2.66 3.27
C GLU A 227 -17.73 1.72 3.84
N LYS A 228 -16.70 1.37 3.05
CA LYS A 228 -15.57 0.58 3.53
C LYS A 228 -14.75 1.33 4.57
N ALA A 229 -14.46 2.62 4.33
CA ALA A 229 -13.72 3.46 5.26
C ALA A 229 -14.40 3.53 6.64
N ILE A 230 -15.71 3.77 6.65
CA ILE A 230 -16.53 3.82 7.87
C ILE A 230 -16.48 2.47 8.59
N LYS A 231 -16.61 1.35 7.86
CA LYS A 231 -16.56 0.01 8.45
C LYS A 231 -15.19 -0.30 9.09
N GLN A 232 -14.10 0.20 8.53
CA GLN A 232 -12.73 -0.01 9.03
C GLN A 232 -12.37 0.87 10.24
N ARG A 233 -13.21 1.83 10.65
CA ARG A 233 -12.97 2.73 11.78
C ARG A 233 -12.47 2.03 13.07
N PRO A 234 -13.01 0.87 13.50
CA PRO A 234 -12.52 0.18 14.69
C PRO A 234 -11.06 -0.29 14.54
N ILE A 235 -10.73 -0.88 13.39
CA ILE A 235 -9.36 -1.33 13.08
C ILE A 235 -8.40 -0.15 13.00
N ALA A 236 -8.82 0.94 12.34
CA ALA A 236 -8.02 2.15 12.23
C ALA A 236 -7.65 2.72 13.61
N ASN A 237 -8.62 2.84 14.50
CA ASN A 237 -8.39 3.34 15.85
C ASN A 237 -7.53 2.39 16.69
N ALA A 238 -7.80 1.07 16.63
CA ALA A 238 -6.98 0.08 17.32
C ALA A 238 -5.52 0.09 16.82
N SER A 239 -5.32 0.19 15.50
CA SER A 239 -4.00 0.26 14.88
C SER A 239 -3.24 1.50 15.33
N ARG A 240 -3.89 2.67 15.32
CA ARG A 240 -3.29 3.93 15.77
C ARG A 240 -2.92 3.89 17.25
N HIS A 241 -3.80 3.37 18.11
CA HIS A 241 -3.48 3.20 19.53
C HIS A 241 -2.28 2.28 19.74
N TYR A 242 -2.22 1.15 19.01
CA TYR A 242 -1.10 0.23 19.06
C TYR A 242 0.22 0.87 18.59
N ILE A 243 0.20 1.62 17.47
CA ILE A 243 1.38 2.36 16.98
C ILE A 243 1.84 3.42 17.99
N LYS A 244 0.91 4.21 18.55
CA LYS A 244 1.24 5.22 19.56
C LYS A 244 1.86 4.61 20.82
N GLN A 245 1.42 3.42 21.22
CA GLN A 245 2.08 2.72 22.32
C GLN A 245 3.46 2.19 21.94
N TRP A 246 3.65 1.70 20.72
CA TRP A 246 4.99 1.38 20.22
C TRP A 246 5.92 2.59 20.26
N GLU A 247 5.46 3.77 19.83
CA GLU A 247 6.24 5.02 19.94
C GLU A 247 6.66 5.31 21.39
N ASN A 248 5.72 5.20 22.34
CA ASN A 248 6.00 5.41 23.76
C ASN A 248 7.00 4.38 24.32
N VAL A 249 6.85 3.10 23.96
CA VAL A 249 7.73 2.01 24.38
C VAL A 249 9.14 2.23 23.83
N LEU A 250 9.26 2.57 22.55
CA LEU A 250 10.55 2.85 21.90
C LEU A 250 11.25 4.06 22.53
N GLU A 251 10.51 5.14 22.79
CA GLU A 251 11.08 6.33 23.44
C GLU A 251 11.54 6.03 24.87
N SER A 252 10.75 5.29 25.65
CA SER A 252 11.13 4.88 27.00
C SER A 252 12.32 3.92 27.01
N ALA A 253 12.33 2.91 26.13
CA ALA A 253 13.42 1.97 25.99
C ALA A 253 14.70 2.70 25.57
N LYS A 254 14.63 3.65 24.63
CA LYS A 254 15.75 4.50 24.23
C LYS A 254 16.35 5.24 25.43
N GLN A 255 15.51 5.94 26.21
CA GLN A 255 15.96 6.69 27.38
C GLN A 255 16.63 5.79 28.43
N ASN A 256 16.06 4.61 28.69
CA ASN A 256 16.61 3.65 29.64
C ASN A 256 17.91 3.01 29.14
N THR A 257 18.00 2.62 27.88
CA THR A 257 19.26 2.11 27.29
C THR A 257 20.36 3.17 27.35
N ILE A 258 20.06 4.43 27.05
CA ILE A 258 21.03 5.54 27.19
C ILE A 258 21.49 5.67 28.65
N LYS A 259 20.57 5.57 29.61
CA LYS A 259 20.92 5.58 31.04
C LYS A 259 21.83 4.41 31.40
N SER A 260 21.53 3.19 30.98
CA SER A 260 22.37 2.01 31.21
C SER A 260 23.77 2.20 30.60
N LEU A 261 23.86 2.74 29.38
CA LEU A 261 25.14 3.04 28.71
C LEU A 261 26.00 4.04 29.49
N TRP A 262 25.41 5.11 30.01
CA TRP A 262 26.15 6.11 30.82
C TRP A 262 26.59 5.59 32.18
N GLN A 263 26.00 4.49 32.66
CA GLN A 263 26.38 3.83 33.90
C GLN A 263 27.48 2.78 33.72
N LEU A 264 27.87 2.45 32.48
CA LEU A 264 28.97 1.53 32.21
C LEU A 264 30.30 2.15 32.67
N ASP A 265 30.84 1.62 33.75
CA ASP A 265 32.19 1.96 34.19
C ASP A 265 33.26 1.10 33.49
N THR A 266 34.52 1.45 33.71
CA THR A 266 35.66 0.71 33.13
C THR A 266 35.69 -0.75 33.59
N PHE A 267 35.19 -1.06 34.79
CA PHE A 267 35.15 -2.42 35.31
C PHE A 267 34.19 -3.29 34.50
N ILE A 268 32.96 -2.83 34.27
CA ILE A 268 31.96 -3.55 33.46
C ILE A 268 32.44 -3.70 32.02
N MET A 269 32.94 -2.62 31.40
CA MET A 269 33.47 -2.69 30.03
C MET A 269 34.64 -3.69 29.92
N LYS A 270 35.53 -3.74 30.92
CA LYS A 270 36.62 -4.71 30.95
C LYS A 270 36.13 -6.15 31.14
N SER A 271 35.06 -6.35 31.91
CA SER A 271 34.43 -7.67 32.06
C SER A 271 33.89 -8.16 30.73
N ILE A 272 33.05 -7.37 30.05
CA ILE A 272 32.46 -7.72 28.75
C ILE A 272 33.57 -8.02 27.71
N HIS A 273 34.66 -7.24 27.73
CA HIS A 273 35.81 -7.49 26.86
C HIS A 273 36.54 -8.80 27.19
N THR A 274 36.70 -9.13 28.46
CA THR A 274 37.32 -10.39 28.89
C THR A 274 36.47 -11.59 28.47
N ASP A 275 35.14 -11.49 28.61
CA ASP A 275 34.20 -12.52 28.19
C ASP A 275 34.25 -12.72 26.67
N ALA A 276 34.26 -11.64 25.89
CA ALA A 276 34.41 -11.70 24.44
C ALA A 276 35.72 -12.41 24.01
N ILE A 277 36.85 -12.14 24.68
CA ILE A 277 38.12 -12.84 24.43
C ILE A 277 38.01 -14.33 24.77
N SER A 278 37.41 -14.67 25.92
CA SER A 278 37.22 -16.06 26.36
C SER A 278 36.46 -16.87 25.31
N ASP A 279 35.41 -16.27 24.74
CA ASP A 279 34.58 -16.87 23.70
C ASP A 279 35.17 -16.72 22.29
N SER A 280 36.34 -16.08 22.18
CA SER A 280 37.03 -15.77 20.92
C SER A 280 36.16 -14.99 19.93
N GLN A 281 35.22 -14.18 20.43
CA GLN A 281 34.37 -13.32 19.64
C GLN A 281 34.96 -11.91 19.50
N PRO A 282 34.71 -11.21 18.38
CA PRO A 282 35.04 -9.80 18.25
C PRO A 282 34.31 -8.99 19.34
N TYR A 283 35.07 -8.19 20.09
CA TYR A 283 34.51 -7.38 21.19
C TYR A 283 33.35 -6.49 20.74
N SER A 284 33.43 -5.88 19.55
CA SER A 284 32.36 -5.06 19.00
C SER A 284 31.05 -5.83 18.88
N ASN A 285 31.08 -7.05 18.34
CA ASN A 285 29.89 -7.86 18.12
C ASN A 285 29.27 -8.28 19.47
N HIS A 286 30.12 -8.72 20.40
CA HIS A 286 29.67 -9.12 21.73
C HIS A 286 29.08 -7.95 22.52
N PHE A 287 29.73 -6.78 22.48
CA PHE A 287 29.24 -5.57 23.12
C PHE A 287 27.93 -5.08 22.51
N HIS A 288 27.81 -5.04 21.18
CA HIS A 288 26.56 -4.66 20.51
C HIS A 288 25.41 -5.62 20.82
N ASP A 289 25.65 -6.93 20.90
CA ASP A 289 24.62 -7.90 21.29
C ASP A 289 24.16 -7.67 22.74
N PHE A 290 25.09 -7.35 23.64
CA PHE A 290 24.78 -7.03 25.04
C PHE A 290 23.87 -5.80 25.15
N ILE A 291 24.19 -4.71 24.46
CA ILE A 291 23.38 -3.47 24.46
C ILE A 291 22.04 -3.69 23.75
N SER A 292 22.02 -4.45 22.65
CA SER A 292 20.77 -4.79 21.93
C SER A 292 19.81 -5.58 22.82
N ARG A 293 20.32 -6.52 23.62
CA ARG A 293 19.52 -7.29 24.58
C ARG A 293 19.01 -6.42 25.73
N GLU A 294 19.82 -5.50 26.25
CA GLU A 294 19.36 -4.53 27.26
C GLU A 294 18.23 -3.65 26.72
N HIS A 295 18.36 -3.18 25.47
CA HIS A 295 17.30 -2.42 24.82
C HIS A 295 16.02 -3.25 24.64
N SER A 296 16.17 -4.49 24.16
CA SER A 296 15.05 -5.43 23.98
C SER A 296 14.35 -5.73 25.31
N TRP A 297 15.11 -5.92 26.39
CA TRP A 297 14.57 -6.13 27.73
C TRP A 297 13.68 -4.96 28.17
N HIS A 298 14.11 -3.71 27.97
CA HIS A 298 13.28 -2.55 28.28
C HIS A 298 11.98 -2.51 27.46
N MET A 299 12.00 -2.96 26.21
CA MET A 299 10.79 -3.09 25.39
C MET A 299 9.86 -4.21 25.91
N GLU A 300 10.42 -5.38 26.24
CA GLU A 300 9.69 -6.57 26.69
C GLU A 300 9.00 -6.38 28.05
N THR A 301 9.56 -5.55 28.93
CA THR A 301 8.97 -5.27 30.26
C THR A 301 7.65 -4.50 30.21
N ASN A 302 7.28 -3.91 29.05
CA ASN A 302 6.05 -3.17 28.92
C ASN A 302 4.84 -4.10 28.67
N THR A 303 4.09 -4.42 29.72
CA THR A 303 2.91 -5.30 29.62
C THR A 303 1.72 -4.64 28.91
N THR A 304 1.65 -3.31 28.84
CA THR A 304 0.51 -2.61 28.21
C THR A 304 0.48 -2.82 26.70
N LEU A 305 1.65 -2.98 26.07
CA LEU A 305 1.77 -3.24 24.65
C LEU A 305 1.00 -4.49 24.21
N ASN A 306 1.01 -5.55 25.02
CA ASN A 306 0.29 -6.80 24.76
C ASN A 306 -1.23 -6.57 24.73
N THR A 307 -1.77 -5.75 25.64
CA THR A 307 -3.20 -5.42 25.66
C THR A 307 -3.62 -4.69 24.38
N TYR A 308 -2.82 -3.74 23.88
CA TYR A 308 -3.14 -3.06 22.62
C TYR A 308 -2.99 -3.98 21.41
N ALA A 309 -2.03 -4.91 21.43
CA ALA A 309 -1.89 -5.93 20.39
C ALA A 309 -3.12 -6.87 20.35
N GLU A 310 -3.62 -7.31 21.51
CA GLU A 310 -4.82 -8.14 21.62
C GLU A 310 -6.08 -7.40 21.17
N ASN A 311 -6.21 -6.12 21.51
CA ASN A 311 -7.30 -5.26 21.04
C ASN A 311 -7.29 -5.12 19.51
N LEU A 312 -6.11 -4.90 18.91
CA LEU A 312 -5.93 -4.88 17.46
C LEU A 312 -6.27 -6.24 16.84
N GLY A 313 -5.79 -7.34 17.42
CA GLY A 313 -6.11 -8.69 16.97
C GLY A 313 -7.61 -8.98 16.99
N THR A 314 -8.32 -8.53 18.03
CA THR A 314 -9.78 -8.66 18.14
C THR A 314 -10.49 -7.88 17.05
N ALA A 315 -10.12 -6.60 16.85
CA ALA A 315 -10.70 -5.77 15.80
C ALA A 315 -10.47 -6.34 14.39
N LEU A 316 -9.29 -6.91 14.14
CA LEU A 316 -8.95 -7.58 12.88
C LEU A 316 -9.79 -8.85 12.66
N ASN A 317 -10.03 -9.65 13.70
CA ASN A 317 -10.81 -10.89 13.61
C ASN A 317 -12.29 -10.66 13.25
N GLU A 318 -12.82 -9.46 13.55
CA GLU A 318 -14.20 -9.08 13.24
C GLU A 318 -14.41 -8.76 11.75
N HIS A 319 -13.34 -8.63 10.97
CA HIS A 319 -13.39 -8.18 9.59
C HIS A 319 -12.77 -9.20 8.62
N ASN A 320 -13.39 -9.37 7.46
CA ASN A 320 -12.76 -10.11 6.36
C ASN A 320 -11.85 -9.17 5.57
N TYR A 321 -10.88 -9.71 4.84
CA TYR A 321 -10.02 -8.90 3.95
C TYR A 321 -10.82 -8.01 2.98
N ASN A 322 -12.03 -8.42 2.59
CA ASN A 322 -12.89 -7.64 1.69
C ASN A 322 -13.42 -6.36 2.33
N ASP A 323 -13.58 -6.37 3.65
CA ASP A 323 -14.06 -5.24 4.45
C ASP A 323 -12.98 -4.19 4.69
N LEU A 324 -11.73 -4.51 4.33
CA LEU A 324 -10.59 -3.64 4.51
C LEU A 324 -10.36 -2.79 3.26
N LEU A 325 -10.11 -1.50 3.48
CA LEU A 325 -9.49 -0.67 2.47
C LEU A 325 -8.06 -1.17 2.28
N THR A 326 -7.79 -1.59 1.07
CA THR A 326 -6.43 -1.77 0.60
C THR A 326 -6.00 -0.42 0.02
N HIS A 327 -5.41 0.43 0.87
CA HIS A 327 -4.78 1.66 0.39
C HIS A 327 -3.80 1.32 -0.71
N HIS A 328 -3.80 2.11 -1.78
CA HIS A 328 -2.89 2.06 -2.93
C HIS A 328 -1.83 0.98 -2.74
N SER A 329 -2.13 -0.16 -3.31
CA SER A 329 -1.23 -1.19 -3.80
C SER A 329 -0.15 -0.64 -4.75
N ASN A 330 0.40 0.53 -4.43
CA ASN A 330 1.77 0.82 -4.73
C ASN A 330 2.58 -0.37 -4.22
N GLU A 331 3.47 -0.81 -5.08
CA GLU A 331 4.56 -1.71 -4.77
C GLU A 331 5.13 -1.43 -3.37
N ASP A 332 5.18 -0.17 -2.92
CA ASP A 332 5.55 0.29 -1.57
C ASP A 332 5.04 -0.53 -0.38
N SER A 333 3.74 -0.85 -0.23
CA SER A 333 3.27 -1.58 0.96
C SER A 333 3.72 -3.05 0.93
N ILE A 334 3.79 -3.62 -0.27
CA ILE A 334 4.28 -4.98 -0.52
C ILE A 334 5.80 -5.02 -0.33
N THR A 335 6.50 -4.00 -0.83
CA THR A 335 7.94 -3.78 -0.68
C THR A 335 8.28 -3.63 0.79
N LEU A 336 7.56 -2.78 1.53
CA LEU A 336 7.72 -2.63 2.98
C LEU A 336 7.52 -3.97 3.70
N HIS A 337 6.47 -4.72 3.38
CA HIS A 337 6.28 -6.06 3.97
C HIS A 337 7.44 -7.02 3.62
N ARG A 338 7.95 -6.97 2.38
CA ARG A 338 9.10 -7.78 1.93
C ARG A 338 10.39 -7.39 2.63
N GLU A 339 10.64 -6.11 2.81
CA GLU A 339 11.76 -5.57 3.58
C GLU A 339 11.66 -6.01 5.04
N LEU A 340 10.48 -5.93 5.66
CA LEU A 340 10.27 -6.43 7.02
C LEU A 340 10.54 -7.94 7.14
N LEU A 341 10.11 -8.75 6.16
CA LEU A 341 10.44 -10.18 6.11
C LEU A 341 11.94 -10.45 5.90
N GLN A 342 12.60 -9.63 5.09
CA GLN A 342 14.05 -9.70 4.91
C GLN A 342 14.76 -9.35 6.22
N HIS A 343 14.39 -8.27 6.89
CA HIS A 343 14.96 -7.83 8.17
C HIS A 343 14.68 -8.81 9.31
N TYR A 344 13.57 -9.54 9.23
CA TYR A 344 13.26 -10.66 10.13
C TYR A 344 14.25 -11.81 9.95
N SER A 345 14.65 -12.12 8.70
CA SER A 345 15.50 -13.30 8.41
C SER A 345 16.99 -13.00 8.47
N PHE A 346 17.41 -11.78 8.10
CA PHE A 346 18.81 -11.39 7.90
C PHE A 346 19.25 -10.28 8.87
N GLN A 347 20.56 -10.26 9.14
CA GLN A 347 21.22 -9.17 9.86
C GLN A 347 21.52 -8.00 8.90
N GLY A 348 21.43 -6.76 9.42
CA GLY A 348 21.82 -5.55 8.70
C GLY A 348 23.33 -5.27 8.77
N GLY A 349 23.85 -4.46 7.85
CA GLY A 349 25.24 -3.98 7.88
C GLY A 349 26.32 -5.02 7.55
N VAL A 350 25.95 -6.15 6.95
CA VAL A 350 26.90 -7.21 6.58
C VAL A 350 27.75 -6.78 5.39
N ASN A 351 29.08 -6.79 5.57
CA ASN A 351 30.02 -6.55 4.48
C ASN A 351 30.04 -7.73 3.51
N THR A 352 29.51 -7.55 2.31
CA THR A 352 29.61 -8.55 1.23
C THR A 352 31.03 -8.56 0.64
N PHE A 353 31.56 -9.74 0.36
CA PHE A 353 32.88 -9.92 -0.27
C PHE A 353 32.91 -11.23 -1.06
N LYS A 354 33.79 -11.34 -2.05
CA LYS A 354 34.07 -12.62 -2.71
C LYS A 354 35.17 -13.34 -1.95
N ILE A 355 35.07 -14.67 -1.81
CA ILE A 355 36.05 -15.45 -1.03
C ILE A 355 37.48 -15.22 -1.54
N HIS A 356 37.69 -15.09 -2.85
CA HIS A 356 39.00 -14.80 -3.44
C HIS A 356 39.57 -13.41 -3.12
N ASP A 357 38.75 -12.46 -2.67
CA ASP A 357 39.21 -11.11 -2.32
C ASP A 357 39.99 -11.08 -1.01
N ILE A 358 39.90 -12.15 -0.20
CA ILE A 358 40.53 -12.27 1.12
C ILE A 358 41.54 -13.41 1.08
N THR A 359 42.74 -13.18 1.58
CA THR A 359 43.76 -14.24 1.67
C THR A 359 43.30 -15.37 2.60
N LYS A 360 43.76 -16.59 2.32
CA LYS A 360 43.44 -17.77 3.13
C LYS A 360 43.74 -17.57 4.62
N ASP A 361 44.92 -17.03 4.93
CA ASP A 361 45.36 -16.83 6.31
C ASP A 361 44.51 -15.75 7.01
N GLU A 362 44.18 -14.66 6.30
CA GLU A 362 43.28 -13.64 6.84
C GLU A 362 41.88 -14.21 7.09
N LEU A 363 41.34 -14.97 6.14
CA LEU A 363 40.02 -15.59 6.29
C LEU A 363 39.98 -16.58 7.46
N GLN A 364 41.08 -17.31 7.69
CA GLN A 364 41.17 -18.22 8.83
C GLN A 364 41.20 -17.48 10.16
N GLN A 365 42.03 -16.43 10.27
CA GLN A 365 42.16 -15.65 11.50
C GLN A 365 40.89 -14.86 11.84
N LYS A 366 40.15 -14.42 10.81
CA LYS A 366 38.91 -13.66 10.95
C LYS A 366 37.65 -14.46 10.61
N ILE A 367 37.69 -15.79 10.74
CA ILE A 367 36.58 -16.65 10.28
C ILE A 367 35.25 -16.32 10.97
N LEU A 368 35.29 -15.94 12.25
CA LEU A 368 34.11 -15.54 13.02
C LEU A 368 33.52 -14.19 12.58
N GLU A 369 34.30 -13.35 11.91
CA GLU A 369 33.83 -12.07 11.34
C GLU A 369 33.40 -12.22 9.88
N LYS A 370 34.15 -13.01 9.10
CA LYS A 370 34.02 -13.12 7.65
C LYS A 370 33.09 -14.24 7.22
N LEU A 371 33.03 -15.34 7.96
CA LEU A 371 32.14 -16.48 7.73
C LEU A 371 31.49 -16.92 9.05
N PRO A 372 30.74 -16.02 9.73
CA PRO A 372 30.05 -16.37 10.96
C PRO A 372 29.01 -17.48 10.76
N PHE A 373 28.50 -18.01 11.87
CA PHE A 373 27.28 -18.81 11.87
C PHE A 373 26.14 -18.03 11.21
N GLY A 374 25.45 -18.63 10.25
CA GLY A 374 24.40 -18.01 9.44
C GLY A 374 24.88 -17.35 8.15
N ALA A 375 26.19 -17.29 7.88
CA ALA A 375 26.74 -16.72 6.64
C ALA A 375 26.19 -17.40 5.38
N VAL A 376 25.68 -16.62 4.42
CA VAL A 376 25.08 -17.11 3.17
C VAL A 376 26.02 -16.88 1.99
N LEU A 377 26.40 -17.96 1.33
CA LEU A 377 27.29 -17.97 0.17
C LEU A 377 26.51 -18.31 -1.11
N VAL A 378 26.75 -17.53 -2.17
CA VAL A 378 26.23 -17.81 -3.52
C VAL A 378 27.36 -17.76 -4.53
N HIS A 379 27.20 -18.42 -5.67
CA HIS A 379 28.19 -18.38 -6.74
C HIS A 379 28.31 -16.95 -7.33
N GLY A 380 29.54 -16.47 -7.57
CA GLY A 380 29.82 -15.08 -7.92
C GLY A 380 29.49 -14.67 -9.35
N ASP A 381 29.47 -15.62 -10.28
CA ASP A 381 29.06 -15.41 -11.68
C ASP A 381 27.56 -15.71 -11.81
N ASN A 382 26.75 -14.67 -11.86
CA ASN A 382 25.28 -14.74 -11.86
C ASN A 382 24.65 -15.25 -13.17
N SER A 383 25.34 -16.08 -13.96
CA SER A 383 24.86 -16.47 -15.30
C SER A 383 23.85 -17.63 -15.29
N THR A 384 22.58 -17.29 -15.52
CA THR A 384 21.68 -17.98 -16.48
C THR A 384 21.30 -19.45 -16.24
N SER A 385 20.97 -19.87 -15.01
CA SER A 385 20.21 -21.13 -14.86
C SER A 385 19.11 -20.99 -13.80
N ASP A 386 17.94 -21.56 -14.10
CA ASP A 386 16.70 -21.44 -13.31
C ASP A 386 16.74 -22.14 -11.93
N SER A 387 17.89 -22.64 -11.50
CA SER A 387 18.09 -23.24 -10.17
C SER A 387 19.44 -22.82 -9.58
N TYR A 388 19.47 -21.68 -8.91
CA TYR A 388 20.64 -21.24 -8.15
C TYR A 388 20.76 -22.06 -6.84
N GLU A 389 21.99 -22.42 -6.44
CA GLU A 389 22.27 -22.99 -5.12
C GLU A 389 22.90 -21.93 -4.21
N ALA A 390 22.51 -21.94 -2.94
CA ALA A 390 23.13 -21.16 -1.87
C ALA A 390 23.61 -22.10 -0.76
N PHE A 391 24.65 -21.67 -0.04
CA PHE A 391 25.18 -22.38 1.11
C PHE A 391 25.09 -21.52 2.35
N VAL A 392 24.44 -22.03 3.41
CA VAL A 392 24.39 -21.36 4.71
C VAL A 392 25.37 -22.04 5.65
N ASN A 393 26.28 -21.28 6.25
CA ASN A 393 27.19 -21.79 7.28
C ASN A 393 26.41 -22.12 8.56
N ILE A 394 26.36 -23.39 8.93
CA ILE A 394 25.73 -23.86 10.18
C ILE A 394 26.78 -24.40 11.17
N THR A 395 28.06 -24.11 10.94
CA THR A 395 29.15 -24.46 11.85
C THR A 395 29.03 -23.64 13.14
N GLN A 396 28.99 -24.32 14.29
CA GLN A 396 28.83 -23.65 15.58
C GLN A 396 30.01 -22.70 15.86
N PRO A 397 29.77 -21.54 16.52
CA PRO A 397 30.83 -20.57 16.81
C PRO A 397 32.03 -21.15 17.58
N CYS A 398 31.79 -22.11 18.49
CA CYS A 398 32.86 -22.81 19.20
C CYS A 398 33.78 -23.59 18.26
N ASP A 399 33.21 -24.27 17.26
CA ASP A 399 33.96 -25.06 16.28
C ASP A 399 34.72 -24.13 15.31
N LEU A 400 34.12 -23.00 14.95
CA LEU A 400 34.79 -21.94 14.20
C LEU A 400 35.99 -21.34 14.95
N SER A 401 35.88 -21.16 16.28
CA SER A 401 37.01 -20.71 17.10
C SER A 401 38.17 -21.71 17.11
N GLY A 402 37.87 -23.00 17.00
CA GLY A 402 38.86 -24.05 16.85
C GLY A 402 39.73 -23.87 15.59
N LEU A 403 39.18 -23.32 14.49
CA LEU A 403 39.92 -23.04 13.26
C LEU A 403 40.98 -21.96 13.46
N ILE A 404 40.67 -20.94 14.27
CA ILE A 404 41.62 -19.88 14.65
C ILE A 404 42.79 -20.50 15.45
N ARG A 405 42.47 -21.45 16.35
CA ARG A 405 43.43 -22.14 17.22
C ARG A 405 44.20 -23.28 16.54
N ASN A 406 44.02 -23.51 15.24
CA ASN A 406 44.64 -24.59 14.47
C ASN A 406 44.45 -25.99 15.09
N GLN A 407 43.28 -26.27 15.68
CA GLN A 407 42.99 -27.60 16.21
C GLN A 407 42.77 -28.62 15.07
N PRO A 408 43.24 -29.87 15.22
CA PRO A 408 43.02 -30.92 14.23
C PRO A 408 41.52 -31.27 14.16
N ASN A 409 41.00 -31.47 12.94
CA ASN A 409 39.63 -31.90 12.60
C ASN A 409 38.49 -30.87 12.57
N ASN A 410 38.77 -29.58 12.33
CA ASN A 410 37.69 -28.61 12.17
C ASN A 410 37.16 -28.55 10.73
N SER A 411 35.95 -29.07 10.54
CA SER A 411 35.21 -29.00 9.29
C SER A 411 34.21 -27.85 9.35
N LEU A 412 34.12 -27.08 8.27
CA LEU A 412 33.01 -26.18 8.04
C LEU A 412 31.82 -27.01 7.54
N ILE A 413 30.65 -26.78 8.14
CA ILE A 413 29.40 -27.44 7.81
C ILE A 413 28.47 -26.41 7.18
N PHE A 414 28.05 -26.68 5.96
CA PHE A 414 27.09 -25.88 5.22
C PHE A 414 25.81 -26.66 4.96
N MET A 415 24.69 -25.94 4.99
CA MET A 415 23.44 -26.42 4.43
C MET A 415 23.30 -25.93 2.99
N THR A 416 22.87 -26.80 2.08
CA THR A 416 22.54 -26.42 0.72
C THR A 416 21.08 -25.98 0.61
N LEU A 417 20.85 -24.84 -0.04
CA LEU A 417 19.54 -24.28 -0.31
C LEU A 417 19.38 -24.06 -1.81
N SER A 418 18.17 -24.28 -2.32
CA SER A 418 17.80 -23.78 -3.64
C SER A 418 17.27 -22.36 -3.54
N LEU A 419 17.77 -21.49 -4.39
CA LEU A 419 17.31 -20.13 -4.57
C LEU A 419 16.25 -20.10 -5.66
N LYS A 420 15.03 -19.71 -5.28
CA LYS A 420 13.92 -19.58 -6.21
C LYS A 420 13.61 -18.11 -6.43
N LYS A 421 13.76 -17.63 -7.67
CA LYS A 421 13.49 -16.24 -8.06
C LYS A 421 12.03 -15.87 -7.77
N ARG A 422 11.82 -14.65 -7.27
CA ARG A 422 10.51 -14.08 -6.95
C ARG A 422 10.37 -12.69 -7.50
N LEU A 423 9.33 -12.46 -8.28
CA LEU A 423 8.94 -11.11 -8.66
C LEU A 423 8.15 -10.47 -7.52
N VAL A 424 8.16 -9.14 -7.44
CA VAL A 424 7.30 -8.37 -6.52
C VAL A 424 5.82 -8.73 -6.68
N LYS A 425 5.45 -9.00 -7.94
CA LYS A 425 4.09 -9.28 -8.40
C LYS A 425 3.72 -10.77 -8.41
N ASN A 426 4.68 -11.68 -8.23
CA ASN A 426 4.43 -13.13 -8.26
C ASN A 426 4.71 -13.75 -6.89
N SER A 427 3.65 -14.10 -6.18
CA SER A 427 3.75 -14.86 -4.94
C SER A 427 2.91 -16.12 -5.04
N MET A 428 3.48 -17.26 -4.63
CA MET A 428 2.77 -18.53 -4.64
C MET A 428 1.91 -18.71 -3.40
N PHE A 429 0.88 -19.54 -3.56
CA PHE A 429 0.13 -20.13 -2.46
C PHE A 429 1.08 -20.77 -1.45
N PHE A 430 0.79 -20.55 -0.16
CA PHE A 430 1.65 -21.04 0.90
C PHE A 430 1.62 -22.55 0.99
N ASP A 431 2.79 -23.17 0.91
CA ASP A 431 2.98 -24.58 1.20
C ASP A 431 3.51 -24.77 2.63
N THR A 432 2.66 -25.33 3.50
CA THR A 432 3.02 -25.70 4.88
C THR A 432 4.03 -26.85 4.98
N SER A 433 4.33 -27.54 3.87
CA SER A 433 5.17 -28.74 3.88
C SER A 433 6.67 -28.45 3.76
N THR A 434 7.04 -27.22 3.36
CA THR A 434 8.41 -26.82 3.09
C THR A 434 8.80 -25.61 3.95
N TYR A 435 10.02 -25.61 4.50
CA TYR A 435 10.58 -24.45 5.21
C TYR A 435 11.10 -23.44 4.19
N HIS A 436 10.80 -22.16 4.36
CA HIS A 436 11.25 -21.09 3.45
C HIS A 436 11.90 -19.98 4.25
N ILE A 437 12.99 -19.44 3.72
CA ILE A 437 13.61 -18.20 4.19
C ILE A 437 13.36 -17.15 3.12
N TYR A 438 12.68 -16.08 3.52
CA TYR A 438 12.17 -15.08 2.59
C TYR A 438 13.11 -13.88 2.46
N GLY A 439 13.08 -13.24 1.30
CA GLY A 439 13.59 -11.88 1.12
C GLY A 439 15.10 -11.75 0.89
N LEU A 440 15.76 -12.75 0.31
CA LEU A 440 17.15 -12.54 -0.14
C LEU A 440 17.14 -11.68 -1.40
N THR A 441 17.78 -10.50 -1.36
CA THR A 441 17.92 -9.63 -2.54
C THR A 441 19.31 -9.77 -3.15
N LEU A 442 19.38 -10.14 -4.43
CA LEU A 442 20.62 -10.26 -5.22
C LEU A 442 20.45 -9.47 -6.52
N ASN A 443 21.29 -8.44 -6.74
CA ASN A 443 21.25 -7.58 -7.93
C ASN A 443 19.81 -7.12 -8.26
N ASP A 444 19.13 -6.52 -7.28
CA ASP A 444 17.75 -6.03 -7.38
C ASP A 444 16.69 -7.09 -7.69
N THR A 445 17.06 -8.37 -7.63
CA THR A 445 16.15 -9.51 -7.78
C THR A 445 15.93 -10.18 -6.44
N LEU A 446 14.67 -10.44 -6.10
CA LEU A 446 14.30 -11.14 -4.87
C LEU A 446 14.31 -12.66 -5.08
N TYR A 447 14.77 -13.37 -4.06
CA TYR A 447 14.84 -14.82 -4.00
C TYR A 447 14.30 -15.32 -2.66
N ASP A 448 13.60 -16.45 -2.71
CA ASP A 448 13.37 -17.27 -1.53
C ASP A 448 14.42 -18.37 -1.47
N MET A 449 14.95 -18.65 -0.28
CA MET A 449 15.80 -19.82 -0.06
C MET A 449 14.98 -20.97 0.50
N ILE A 450 15.06 -22.11 -0.17
CA ILE A 450 14.39 -23.34 0.22
C ILE A 450 15.48 -24.36 0.60
N PRO A 451 15.56 -24.81 1.85
CA PRO A 451 16.51 -25.83 2.24
C PRO A 451 16.31 -27.11 1.44
N LYS A 452 17.39 -27.64 0.85
CA LYS A 452 17.34 -28.96 0.22
C LYS A 452 17.40 -30.01 1.33
N ASN A 453 16.30 -30.74 1.51
CA ASN A 453 16.19 -31.77 2.55
C ASN A 453 17.41 -32.70 2.55
N LYS A 454 18.10 -32.80 3.69
CA LYS A 454 19.23 -33.72 3.94
C LYS A 454 20.51 -33.46 3.11
N GLN A 455 20.68 -32.27 2.54
CA GLN A 455 21.93 -31.90 1.84
C GLN A 455 22.79 -31.01 2.74
N LEU A 456 23.73 -31.66 3.43
CA LEU A 456 24.80 -31.01 4.19
C LEU A 456 26.13 -31.21 3.47
N VAL A 457 26.96 -30.17 3.49
CA VAL A 457 28.33 -30.21 3.00
C VAL A 457 29.26 -29.97 4.18
N GLY A 458 29.96 -31.02 4.62
CA GLY A 458 31.09 -30.91 5.54
C GLY A 458 32.39 -30.84 4.75
N ILE A 459 33.19 -29.81 4.97
CA ILE A 459 34.43 -29.57 4.23
C ILE A 459 35.51 -29.00 5.15
N ASN A 460 36.76 -29.45 5.02
CA ASN A 460 37.85 -28.84 5.78
C ASN A 460 38.16 -27.43 5.23
N PHE A 461 38.75 -26.57 6.06
CA PHE A 461 39.00 -25.18 5.69
C PHE A 461 39.88 -24.99 4.43
N ASN A 462 40.86 -25.87 4.22
CA ASN A 462 41.76 -25.78 3.06
C ASN A 462 41.02 -26.06 1.75
N GLU A 463 40.22 -27.14 1.73
CA GLU A 463 39.38 -27.48 0.59
C GLU A 463 38.26 -26.46 0.38
N PHE A 464 37.71 -25.91 1.46
CA PHE A 464 36.72 -24.84 1.39
C PHE A 464 37.27 -23.65 0.60
N TYR A 465 38.44 -23.13 0.99
CA TYR A 465 39.03 -21.97 0.34
C TYR A 465 39.27 -22.19 -1.16
N GLN A 466 39.62 -23.42 -1.56
CA GLN A 466 39.80 -23.79 -2.96
C GLN A 466 38.47 -23.91 -3.73
N LYS A 467 37.50 -24.65 -3.19
CA LYS A 467 36.21 -24.93 -3.87
C LYS A 467 35.26 -23.75 -3.88
N PHE A 468 35.31 -22.91 -2.84
CA PHE A 468 34.43 -21.75 -2.69
C PHE A 468 35.07 -20.44 -3.17
N ASN A 469 36.21 -20.49 -3.87
CA ASN A 469 36.94 -19.30 -4.32
C ASN A 469 36.09 -18.32 -5.17
N ASN A 470 35.16 -18.86 -5.97
CA ASN A 470 34.25 -18.08 -6.81
C ASN A 470 32.94 -17.69 -6.10
N TYR A 471 32.78 -18.02 -4.82
CA TYR A 471 31.57 -17.68 -4.06
C TYR A 471 31.70 -16.29 -3.43
N LYS A 472 30.54 -15.70 -3.15
CA LYS A 472 30.36 -14.40 -2.53
C LYS A 472 29.48 -14.55 -1.30
N LEU A 473 29.86 -13.88 -0.21
CA LEU A 473 29.00 -13.65 0.94
C LEU A 473 27.94 -12.62 0.57
N VAL A 474 26.66 -12.97 0.72
CA VAL A 474 25.52 -12.10 0.37
C VAL A 474 24.74 -11.59 1.56
N GLY A 475 24.97 -12.18 2.73
CA GLY A 475 24.28 -11.82 3.96
C GLY A 475 24.59 -12.81 5.07
N VAL A 476 24.09 -12.50 6.27
CA VAL A 476 24.15 -13.38 7.44
C VAL A 476 22.73 -13.52 7.97
N LEU A 477 22.26 -14.77 8.07
CA LEU A 477 20.99 -15.08 8.70
C LEU A 477 21.07 -14.82 10.20
N ARG A 478 19.96 -14.42 10.81
CA ARG A 478 19.88 -14.30 12.26
C ARG A 478 20.08 -15.66 12.93
N ASN A 479 20.54 -15.63 14.19
CA ASN A 479 20.96 -16.83 14.92
C ASN A 479 19.81 -17.82 15.12
N ASP A 480 18.61 -17.34 15.43
CA ASP A 480 17.39 -18.12 15.63
C ASP A 480 16.95 -18.84 14.34
N ILE A 481 17.03 -18.16 13.18
CA ILE A 481 16.74 -18.74 11.86
C ILE A 481 17.76 -19.83 11.52
N THR A 482 19.05 -19.54 11.73
CA THR A 482 20.14 -20.49 11.45
C THR A 482 20.07 -21.71 12.37
N MET A 483 19.77 -21.52 13.65
CA MET A 483 19.53 -22.61 14.60
C MET A 483 18.33 -23.47 14.19
N SER A 484 17.25 -22.85 13.71
CA SER A 484 16.08 -23.57 13.20
C SER A 484 16.42 -24.46 12.00
N LEU A 485 17.28 -23.98 11.09
CA LEU A 485 17.82 -24.78 9.98
C LEU A 485 18.65 -25.97 10.48
N GLN A 486 19.59 -25.73 11.38
CA GLN A 486 20.42 -26.78 11.94
C GLN A 486 19.58 -27.84 12.67
N GLN A 487 18.60 -27.42 13.48
CA GLN A 487 17.65 -28.31 14.16
C GLN A 487 16.80 -29.10 13.17
N SER A 488 16.27 -28.46 12.12
CA SER A 488 15.48 -29.15 11.08
C SER A 488 16.26 -30.30 10.43
N THR A 489 17.58 -30.13 10.29
CA THR A 489 18.46 -31.15 9.69
C THR A 489 18.81 -32.26 10.68
N ALA A 490 19.15 -31.88 11.91
CA ALA A 490 19.43 -32.83 12.98
C ALA A 490 18.19 -33.68 13.33
N ALA A 491 16.99 -33.10 13.25
CA ALA A 491 15.78 -33.75 13.71
C ALA A 491 15.33 -34.88 12.78
N SER A 492 15.27 -34.71 11.46
CA SER A 492 14.60 -35.65 10.50
C SER A 492 13.18 -36.16 10.90
N ILE A 493 12.66 -35.77 12.07
CA ILE A 493 11.53 -36.32 12.84
C ILE A 493 10.65 -35.16 13.34
N ILE A 494 11.23 -33.99 13.64
CA ILE A 494 10.51 -32.83 14.16
C ILE A 494 10.30 -31.83 13.03
N ARG A 495 9.05 -31.51 12.72
CA ARG A 495 8.73 -30.37 11.83
C ARG A 495 9.30 -29.11 12.48
N PRO A 496 10.12 -28.30 11.79
CA PRO A 496 10.59 -27.05 12.36
C PRO A 496 9.38 -26.22 12.80
N SER A 497 9.41 -25.73 14.04
CA SER A 497 8.41 -24.80 14.58
C SER A 497 8.65 -23.42 13.97
N GLN A 498 8.47 -23.28 12.66
CA GLN A 498 8.53 -21.96 12.04
C GLN A 498 7.24 -21.21 12.40
N PRO A 499 7.30 -20.10 13.15
CA PRO A 499 6.16 -19.20 13.24
C PRO A 499 5.77 -18.79 11.82
N ARG A 500 4.48 -18.84 11.50
CA ARG A 500 3.98 -18.62 10.14
C ARG A 500 4.07 -17.14 9.75
N THR A 501 5.28 -16.67 9.44
CA THR A 501 5.52 -15.37 8.82
C THR A 501 5.42 -15.54 7.31
N ASN A 502 4.19 -15.42 6.80
CA ASN A 502 3.88 -15.62 5.39
C ASN A 502 3.84 -14.27 4.67
N ARG A 503 4.23 -14.28 3.39
CA ARG A 503 3.87 -13.20 2.48
C ARG A 503 2.40 -13.32 2.05
N PRO A 504 1.67 -12.21 1.91
CA PRO A 504 0.43 -12.21 1.16
C PRO A 504 0.72 -12.67 -0.28
N CYS A 505 -0.14 -13.55 -0.80
CA CYS A 505 -0.04 -14.02 -2.18
C CYS A 505 -0.70 -12.98 -3.11
N PHE A 506 0.01 -11.91 -3.44
CA PHE A 506 -0.42 -10.89 -4.38
C PHE A 506 -0.16 -11.30 -5.84
N GLY A 507 -1.06 -10.93 -6.74
CA GLY A 507 -0.91 -11.05 -8.18
C GLY A 507 -1.71 -9.98 -8.93
N LEU A 508 -1.37 -9.79 -10.21
CA LEU A 508 -2.08 -8.92 -11.14
C LEU A 508 -2.89 -9.75 -12.13
N ALA A 509 -4.07 -9.25 -12.47
CA ALA A 509 -4.97 -9.83 -13.43
C ALA A 509 -5.46 -8.77 -14.43
N LYS A 510 -5.66 -9.16 -15.69
CA LYS A 510 -6.42 -8.35 -16.66
C LYS A 510 -7.86 -8.82 -16.71
N LEU A 511 -8.79 -7.87 -16.78
CA LEU A 511 -10.22 -8.15 -16.82
C LEU A 511 -10.75 -7.99 -18.24
N PHE A 512 -11.48 -8.99 -18.70
CA PHE A 512 -12.15 -9.01 -19.99
C PHE A 512 -13.63 -9.34 -19.82
N LEU A 513 -14.48 -8.65 -20.57
CA LEU A 513 -15.89 -8.97 -20.71
C LEU A 513 -16.12 -9.51 -22.11
N ILE A 514 -16.61 -10.76 -22.19
CA ILE A 514 -16.96 -11.43 -23.43
C ILE A 514 -18.48 -11.58 -23.45
N SER A 515 -19.15 -10.97 -24.42
CA SER A 515 -20.61 -11.06 -24.59
C SER A 515 -20.96 -11.68 -25.94
N CYS A 516 -22.01 -12.50 -25.98
CA CYS A 516 -22.55 -13.05 -27.22
C CYS A 516 -24.01 -12.64 -27.39
N SER A 517 -24.28 -11.87 -28.45
CA SER A 517 -25.61 -11.35 -28.76
C SER A 517 -26.58 -12.48 -29.17
N SER A 518 -27.86 -12.11 -29.29
CA SER A 518 -28.91 -12.99 -29.80
C SER A 518 -28.68 -13.42 -31.25
N THR A 519 -27.99 -12.59 -32.04
CA THR A 519 -27.60 -12.86 -33.43
C THR A 519 -26.34 -13.75 -33.52
N GLY A 520 -25.66 -14.01 -32.39
CA GLY A 520 -24.44 -14.80 -32.32
C GLY A 520 -23.16 -14.00 -32.52
N GLU A 521 -23.25 -12.67 -32.61
CA GLU A 521 -22.09 -11.78 -32.64
C GLU A 521 -21.40 -11.78 -31.28
N LYS A 522 -20.07 -11.88 -31.30
CA LYS A 522 -19.24 -11.96 -30.09
C LYS A 522 -18.45 -10.66 -29.95
N LYS A 523 -18.58 -9.99 -28.81
CA LYS A 523 -17.81 -8.80 -28.44
C LYS A 523 -16.88 -9.18 -27.29
N CYS A 524 -15.62 -8.73 -27.35
CA CYS A 524 -14.68 -8.83 -26.23
C CYS A 524 -14.10 -7.45 -25.96
N ILE A 525 -14.18 -7.03 -24.70
CA ILE A 525 -13.73 -5.71 -24.27
C ILE A 525 -12.82 -5.90 -23.05
N SER A 526 -11.71 -5.17 -23.01
CA SER A 526 -10.79 -5.17 -21.87
C SER A 526 -11.08 -3.98 -20.95
N PHE A 527 -11.08 -4.23 -19.65
CA PHE A 527 -10.93 -3.16 -18.66
C PHE A 527 -9.53 -2.53 -18.83
N PRO A 528 -9.41 -1.18 -18.87
CA PRO A 528 -8.14 -0.51 -19.16
C PRO A 528 -7.07 -0.69 -18.09
N ASN A 529 -7.47 -0.93 -16.84
CA ASN A 529 -6.55 -1.04 -15.72
C ASN A 529 -6.35 -2.51 -15.32
N GLU A 530 -5.19 -2.79 -14.72
CA GLU A 530 -4.94 -4.06 -14.08
C GLU A 530 -5.71 -4.16 -12.77
N ILE A 531 -6.14 -5.38 -12.47
CA ILE A 531 -6.85 -5.76 -11.25
C ILE A 531 -5.90 -6.54 -10.37
N GLU A 532 -5.91 -6.24 -9.09
CA GLU A 532 -5.09 -6.93 -8.14
C GLU A 532 -5.88 -8.00 -7.42
N PHE A 533 -5.20 -9.07 -7.04
CA PHE A 533 -5.83 -10.10 -6.25
C PHE A 533 -4.88 -10.67 -5.20
N LEU A 534 -5.49 -11.13 -4.12
CA LEU A 534 -4.87 -11.95 -3.08
C LEU A 534 -5.28 -13.40 -3.28
N GLY A 535 -4.31 -14.28 -3.53
CA GLY A 535 -4.50 -15.72 -3.51
C GLY A 535 -4.51 -16.28 -2.08
N SER A 536 -5.35 -17.27 -1.82
CA SER A 536 -5.25 -18.12 -0.64
C SER A 536 -5.62 -19.57 -0.95
N THR A 537 -4.92 -20.51 -0.33
CA THR A 537 -5.27 -21.93 -0.34
C THR A 537 -6.16 -22.21 0.86
N TYR A 538 -7.39 -22.67 0.63
CA TYR A 538 -8.33 -22.86 1.73
C TYR A 538 -7.91 -24.06 2.60
N LYS A 539 -7.69 -23.81 3.90
CA LYS A 539 -7.05 -24.76 4.84
C LYS A 539 -7.76 -26.11 5.02
N LEU A 540 -9.07 -26.19 4.77
CA LEU A 540 -9.87 -27.40 4.98
C LEU A 540 -9.92 -28.31 3.74
N ASP A 541 -9.67 -27.76 2.56
CA ASP A 541 -9.78 -28.50 1.30
C ASP A 541 -8.65 -28.02 0.37
N LYS A 542 -7.53 -28.76 0.38
CA LYS A 542 -6.31 -28.46 -0.40
C LYS A 542 -6.54 -28.42 -1.93
N THR A 543 -7.77 -28.61 -2.38
CA THR A 543 -8.19 -28.59 -3.78
C THR A 543 -8.75 -27.24 -4.23
N LYS A 544 -9.08 -26.33 -3.30
CA LYS A 544 -9.62 -25.01 -3.61
C LYS A 544 -8.55 -23.94 -3.53
N ASN A 545 -8.22 -23.39 -4.70
CA ASN A 545 -7.48 -22.15 -4.82
C ASN A 545 -8.49 -21.01 -4.88
N LEU A 546 -8.49 -20.18 -3.85
CA LEU A 546 -9.33 -18.98 -3.81
C LEU A 546 -8.47 -17.80 -4.20
N ILE A 547 -9.01 -16.89 -4.98
CA ILE A 547 -8.46 -15.56 -5.13
C ILE A 547 -9.50 -14.56 -4.68
N GLN A 548 -9.03 -13.45 -4.16
CA GLN A 548 -9.87 -12.37 -3.69
C GLN A 548 -9.39 -11.11 -4.37
N ILE A 549 -10.27 -10.44 -5.11
CA ILE A 549 -9.89 -9.20 -5.79
C ILE A 549 -9.74 -8.12 -4.72
N ILE A 550 -8.62 -7.41 -4.77
CA ILE A 550 -8.27 -6.35 -3.84
C ILE A 550 -7.88 -5.10 -4.63
N GLY A 551 -7.56 -4.01 -3.93
CA GLY A 551 -7.09 -2.78 -4.53
C GLY A 551 -8.21 -1.79 -4.87
N ASN A 552 -7.78 -0.58 -5.24
CA ASN A 552 -8.67 0.55 -5.53
C ASN A 552 -9.50 0.34 -6.80
N ASN A 553 -8.96 -0.40 -7.78
CA ASN A 553 -9.63 -0.69 -9.04
C ASN A 553 -10.77 -1.71 -8.90
N LEU A 554 -10.96 -2.34 -7.72
CA LEU A 554 -12.06 -3.28 -7.48
C LEU A 554 -13.42 -2.63 -7.76
N ALA A 555 -13.67 -1.47 -7.14
CA ALA A 555 -14.91 -0.73 -7.31
C ALA A 555 -15.07 -0.30 -8.77
N SER A 556 -13.97 0.18 -9.38
CA SER A 556 -13.97 0.62 -10.77
C SER A 556 -14.22 -0.51 -11.76
N ALA A 557 -13.67 -1.69 -11.51
CA ALA A 557 -13.85 -2.88 -12.33
C ALA A 557 -15.26 -3.43 -12.22
N ALA A 558 -15.80 -3.54 -11.00
CA ALA A 558 -17.17 -3.96 -10.78
C ALA A 558 -18.16 -2.99 -11.44
N PHE A 559 -17.93 -1.69 -11.30
CA PHE A 559 -18.75 -0.66 -11.94
C PHE A 559 -18.65 -0.71 -13.47
N TRP A 560 -17.45 -0.80 -14.02
CA TRP A 560 -17.23 -0.94 -15.47
C TRP A 560 -17.99 -2.15 -16.04
N VAL A 561 -17.94 -3.31 -15.36
CA VAL A 561 -18.72 -4.48 -15.77
C VAL A 561 -20.22 -4.17 -15.77
N CYS A 562 -20.73 -3.51 -14.73
CA CYS A 562 -22.15 -3.19 -14.64
C CYS A 562 -22.58 -2.21 -15.74
N GLN A 563 -21.73 -1.23 -16.07
CA GLN A 563 -21.97 -0.26 -17.14
C GLN A 563 -22.03 -0.94 -18.50
N GLU A 564 -21.06 -1.80 -18.82
CA GLU A 564 -21.03 -2.53 -20.10
C GLU A 564 -22.16 -3.57 -20.24
N LEU A 565 -22.72 -4.03 -19.12
CA LEU A 565 -23.88 -4.92 -19.08
C LEU A 565 -25.22 -4.18 -18.92
N GLU A 566 -25.21 -2.83 -18.90
CA GLU A 566 -26.38 -1.97 -18.75
C GLU A 566 -27.24 -2.27 -17.51
N PHE A 567 -26.61 -2.71 -16.42
CA PHE A 567 -27.31 -2.95 -15.16
C PHE A 567 -27.70 -1.62 -14.50
N GLN A 568 -28.96 -1.51 -14.08
CA GLN A 568 -29.44 -0.33 -13.37
C GLN A 568 -28.82 -0.25 -11.96
N ASP A 569 -28.59 0.98 -11.49
CA ASP A 569 -28.14 1.25 -10.12
C ASP A 569 -29.05 0.56 -9.10
N ASN A 570 -28.43 -0.13 -8.14
CA ASN A 570 -29.12 -0.89 -7.08
C ASN A 570 -29.98 -2.07 -7.55
N SER A 571 -29.86 -2.51 -8.81
CA SER A 571 -30.42 -3.79 -9.26
C SER A 571 -29.79 -4.96 -8.51
N ASP A 572 -30.50 -6.08 -8.43
CA ASP A 572 -29.96 -7.31 -7.85
C ASP A 572 -28.71 -7.76 -8.64
N GLU A 573 -28.70 -7.58 -9.97
CA GLU A 573 -27.55 -7.86 -10.83
C GLU A 573 -26.34 -6.99 -10.53
N PHE A 574 -26.54 -5.68 -10.29
CA PHE A 574 -25.48 -4.77 -9.88
C PHE A 574 -24.89 -5.22 -8.52
N ASN A 575 -25.75 -5.46 -7.53
CA ASN A 575 -25.34 -5.88 -6.20
C ASN A 575 -24.63 -7.23 -6.22
N ASN A 576 -25.11 -8.19 -7.02
CA ASN A 576 -24.50 -9.51 -7.17
C ASN A 576 -23.15 -9.44 -7.88
N THR A 577 -23.03 -8.61 -8.93
CA THR A 577 -21.76 -8.39 -9.63
C THR A 577 -20.75 -7.80 -8.67
N TYR A 578 -21.12 -6.72 -7.98
CA TYR A 578 -20.24 -6.11 -6.99
C TYR A 578 -19.85 -7.09 -5.88
N ARG A 579 -20.83 -7.81 -5.32
CA ARG A 579 -20.60 -8.81 -4.29
C ARG A 579 -19.64 -9.90 -4.75
N LEU A 580 -19.72 -10.36 -6.00
CA LEU A 580 -18.80 -11.36 -6.53
C LEU A 580 -17.36 -10.83 -6.55
N PHE A 581 -17.16 -9.62 -7.06
CA PHE A 581 -15.84 -8.98 -7.04
C PHE A 581 -15.34 -8.78 -5.59
N HIS A 582 -16.27 -8.58 -4.65
CA HIS A 582 -16.03 -8.43 -3.22
C HIS A 582 -15.95 -9.76 -2.44
N GLU A 583 -16.12 -10.93 -3.05
CA GLU A 583 -16.03 -12.22 -2.36
C GLU A 583 -14.84 -13.02 -2.87
N SER A 584 -14.42 -14.04 -2.11
CA SER A 584 -13.38 -14.95 -2.58
C SER A 584 -13.91 -15.81 -3.72
N ILE A 585 -13.27 -15.73 -4.87
CA ILE A 585 -13.60 -16.47 -6.09
C ILE A 585 -12.80 -17.77 -6.10
N ASP A 586 -13.50 -18.89 -6.21
CA ASP A 586 -12.88 -20.21 -6.39
C ASP A 586 -12.44 -20.38 -7.84
N ILE A 587 -11.13 -20.37 -8.09
CA ILE A 587 -10.60 -20.48 -9.45
C ILE A 587 -10.72 -21.91 -10.01
N SER A 588 -11.06 -22.88 -9.17
CA SER A 588 -11.28 -24.27 -9.62
C SER A 588 -12.61 -24.45 -10.36
N LYS A 589 -13.55 -23.51 -10.23
CA LYS A 589 -14.91 -23.62 -10.83
C LYS A 589 -15.43 -22.26 -11.34
N PRO A 590 -16.23 -22.26 -12.42
CA PRO A 590 -16.93 -21.03 -12.84
C PRO A 590 -17.89 -20.55 -11.74
N SER A 591 -17.88 -19.25 -11.47
CA SER A 591 -18.85 -18.59 -10.58
C SER A 591 -19.97 -17.95 -11.41
N ASN A 592 -21.23 -18.07 -11.01
CA ASN A 592 -22.36 -17.49 -11.75
C ASN A 592 -22.86 -16.23 -11.03
N ILE A 593 -22.96 -15.11 -11.75
CA ILE A 593 -23.62 -13.89 -11.26
C ILE A 593 -25.12 -13.99 -11.51
N SER A 594 -25.50 -14.53 -12.68
CA SER A 594 -26.88 -14.73 -13.08
C SER A 594 -26.99 -15.94 -14.01
N HIS A 595 -28.20 -16.28 -14.45
CA HIS A 595 -28.38 -17.28 -15.50
C HIS A 595 -27.70 -16.89 -16.82
N GLN A 596 -27.35 -15.63 -17.03
CA GLN A 596 -26.76 -15.15 -18.29
C GLN A 596 -25.27 -14.82 -18.16
N THR A 597 -24.77 -14.49 -16.97
CA THR A 597 -23.37 -14.06 -16.77
C THR A 597 -22.58 -15.03 -15.90
N THR A 598 -21.45 -15.51 -16.44
CA THR A 598 -20.50 -16.40 -15.73
C THR A 598 -19.15 -15.73 -15.55
N VAL A 599 -18.40 -16.10 -14.52
CA VAL A 599 -17.07 -15.57 -14.23
C VAL A 599 -16.05 -16.70 -14.22
N ARG A 600 -14.93 -16.46 -14.89
CA ARG A 600 -13.83 -17.41 -15.06
C ARG A 600 -12.50 -16.74 -14.78
N MET A 601 -11.59 -17.50 -14.19
CA MET A 601 -10.20 -17.11 -14.02
C MET A 601 -9.30 -18.02 -14.84
N LEU A 602 -8.38 -17.42 -15.59
CA LEU A 602 -7.57 -18.09 -16.59
C LEU A 602 -6.09 -17.85 -16.33
N PRO A 603 -5.32 -18.90 -16.00
CA PRO A 603 -3.87 -18.80 -15.93
C PRO A 603 -3.25 -18.65 -17.34
N VAL A 604 -2.31 -17.71 -17.52
CA VAL A 604 -1.52 -17.49 -18.75
C VAL A 604 -0.03 -17.68 -18.49
N ASP A 605 0.74 -18.11 -19.49
CA ASP A 605 2.18 -18.38 -19.30
C ASP A 605 3.03 -17.10 -19.21
N SER A 606 2.54 -16.00 -19.79
CA SER A 606 3.11 -14.65 -19.64
C SER A 606 1.98 -13.65 -19.45
N PHE A 607 2.17 -12.66 -18.58
CA PHE A 607 1.17 -11.61 -18.35
C PHE A 607 0.88 -10.74 -19.58
N ASP A 608 1.70 -10.79 -20.63
CA ASP A 608 1.44 -10.05 -21.88
C ASP A 608 0.72 -10.91 -22.93
N ASP A 609 0.64 -12.22 -22.75
CA ASP A 609 0.02 -13.15 -23.70
C ASP A 609 -1.31 -13.70 -23.18
N HIS A 610 -2.40 -12.97 -23.46
CA HIS A 610 -3.76 -13.40 -23.10
C HIS A 610 -4.57 -13.97 -24.27
N SER A 611 -4.08 -13.79 -25.50
CA SER A 611 -4.85 -13.97 -26.73
C SER A 611 -5.36 -15.41 -26.86
N GLN A 612 -4.51 -16.40 -26.59
CA GLN A 612 -4.88 -17.81 -26.67
C GLN A 612 -5.92 -18.21 -25.62
N ALA A 613 -5.76 -17.73 -24.38
CA ALA A 613 -6.66 -18.05 -23.28
C ALA A 613 -8.07 -17.46 -23.51
N ILE A 614 -8.13 -16.22 -24.02
CA ILE A 614 -9.38 -15.52 -24.32
C ILE A 614 -10.09 -16.15 -25.52
N GLN A 615 -9.36 -16.44 -26.61
CA GLN A 615 -9.93 -17.05 -27.81
C GLN A 615 -10.64 -18.38 -27.49
N GLY A 616 -10.01 -19.22 -26.66
CA GLY A 616 -10.59 -20.50 -26.25
C GLY A 616 -11.92 -20.38 -25.47
N ILE A 617 -12.17 -19.25 -24.80
CA ILE A 617 -13.46 -18.94 -24.16
C ILE A 617 -14.43 -18.31 -25.15
N GLN A 618 -13.97 -17.37 -25.97
CA GLN A 618 -14.79 -16.76 -27.01
C GLN A 618 -15.41 -17.82 -27.92
N ASP A 619 -14.69 -18.88 -28.28
CA ASP A 619 -15.20 -19.93 -29.15
C ASP A 619 -16.34 -20.73 -28.48
N LYS A 620 -16.32 -20.87 -27.15
CA LYS A 620 -17.24 -21.71 -26.37
C LYS A 620 -18.45 -20.97 -25.79
N ILE A 621 -18.51 -19.64 -25.86
CA ILE A 621 -19.63 -18.87 -25.31
C ILE A 621 -20.92 -19.10 -26.13
N HIS A 622 -22.03 -19.34 -25.45
CA HIS A 622 -23.34 -19.54 -26.07
C HIS A 622 -24.08 -18.21 -26.27
N ARG A 623 -25.09 -18.18 -27.16
CA ARG A 623 -25.93 -17.00 -27.42
C ARG A 623 -26.60 -16.50 -26.14
N ASN A 624 -26.74 -15.18 -26.02
CA ASN A 624 -27.30 -14.48 -24.85
C ASN A 624 -26.58 -14.84 -23.53
N LYS A 625 -25.27 -15.12 -23.61
CA LYS A 625 -24.43 -15.33 -22.44
C LYS A 625 -23.29 -14.32 -22.43
N ASN A 626 -22.94 -13.92 -21.22
CA ASN A 626 -21.80 -13.08 -20.91
C ASN A 626 -20.81 -13.90 -20.07
N THR A 627 -19.53 -13.70 -20.31
CA THR A 627 -18.45 -14.29 -19.52
C THR A 627 -17.47 -13.21 -19.13
N ILE A 628 -17.27 -13.03 -17.84
CA ILE A 628 -16.21 -12.20 -17.27
C ILE A 628 -14.97 -13.07 -17.10
N CYS A 629 -13.87 -12.70 -17.72
CA CYS A 629 -12.61 -13.42 -17.67
C CYS A 629 -11.56 -12.57 -16.95
N LEU A 630 -10.98 -13.12 -15.89
CA LEU A 630 -9.80 -12.57 -15.23
C LEU A 630 -8.58 -13.41 -15.65
N THR A 631 -7.65 -12.85 -16.42
CA THR A 631 -6.42 -13.54 -16.81
C THR A 631 -5.29 -13.16 -15.87
N TYR A 632 -4.49 -14.11 -15.42
CA TYR A 632 -3.35 -13.87 -14.52
C TYR A 632 -2.17 -14.74 -14.89
N GLU A 633 -0.95 -14.27 -14.64
CA GLU A 633 0.26 -15.03 -14.95
C GLU A 633 0.37 -16.27 -14.04
N LYS A 634 0.67 -17.43 -14.64
CA LYS A 634 0.91 -18.67 -13.90
C LYS A 634 2.09 -18.47 -12.97
N PHE A 635 1.90 -18.87 -11.72
CA PHE A 635 3.01 -19.04 -10.81
C PHE A 635 3.78 -20.29 -11.22
N HIS A 636 5.00 -20.13 -11.75
CA HIS A 636 5.86 -21.27 -12.06
C HIS A 636 6.38 -21.91 -10.75
N ASP A 637 5.99 -23.18 -10.55
CA ASP A 637 6.48 -24.08 -9.50
C ASP A 637 7.90 -24.59 -9.75
#